data_AF-A0A7C1P6T5-F1
#
_entry.id   AF-A0A7C1P6T5-F1
#
_cell.length_a   1.000
_cell.length_b   1.000
_cell.length_c   1.000
_cell.angle_alpha   90.00
_cell.angle_beta   90.00
_cell.angle_gamma   90.00
#
_symmetry.space_group_name_H-M   'P 1'
#
loop_
_entity.id
_entity.type
_entity.pdbx_description
1 polymer ?
#
loop_
_entity_poly.entity_id
_entity_poly.type
_entity_poly.pdbx_seq_one_letter_code
_entity_poly.pdbx_strand_id
1 'polypeptide(L)'
;MVFDSRELLRRLGYEFHVLVEPPSEPEQADITFSTLLGVSSATGKLASLLGERLYKHQLQAIEALEAGRNLVFISGTGSGKTEAWFVYAFKHGKKTLALYPTLALAHDQLSRLSDYSSNLGVKVSRIDSEERARLAREGFRPSQVKALLSGSDIIVTNPAFLLMDLKRFAAKPSSSLLSSTLPLLNFLVVDELDFYSPREISLLFAIIRVLAEVRRGLQVAVLTAALANPEEVCEYLREVTGRDCGIVAGKPFRRENRVILVLGKNLQELWRECRSYRKLLESRGAGRDILEALESYDAFKARAQKVVEALRALGVELPNPHVDPIEILSAYVDDDHATLVFTRSINRAEELYRKLRFSLSEDKSRRVAAHHHLVSRARRAEIEQGLRDGTVKLVLSPRTLSQGIDIGSVARIVHVGLPEEVREFKQREGRKGRRRDIPFTETVVIPSTLWDRELLSRGVQAFEKWVSAPLEITLVNKENNYGKVFYALFKLFSRQKLTRDEYELLEKLGLVRDGQLTRTGKAAWRDLNFYEFAPPFGIKRVFVDENGEERYLEDVSFSDLVEKFQVGCIDYSSDGVVVFLLLGGSSGRVVRKIVEQPLRESILARHDALAYAIEEYRRAKSMWGERSSLFSDYVRGKLRSEAVANVIPPSEGFGLYYKFPYKVLWYIESERGRLVETSLGTLVLRDRKVIEVPALTAGKYSDFTYGKAFEVDYREDLRKLRLGLAFLNVFLRERWQLPLWTFSYSITSVGGRKAFILWEEECAGYLERLDWQKVYAELDEYNPSELAEIFLLERDEEAHVEWLALGGDWSAAKQLAKKVVEYILLRDKLRLVLRGKEWYVPAPGRHLRRVAVDVVRIPLSDDEEFAVGYVALFDGESVVVGRYRKSLFKVEGEEKVQQVLTELLNSGYEVYVYDLERVREELHKLGLTFQAALLSGLIQMGLVVDVKPLVESLLGVSNLPLEGVLAEIGPELLASFGLAELESVQGVASELQRLRSRSPGRLLKLQGRAFEVLDEKARMLAEQSSKGIYLLGLLAESAQAPEQGARAACT
;
A
#
# COMPACT_ATOMS: atom_id res chain seq x y z
N MET A 1 9.58 -16.81 37.13
CA MET A 1 9.98 -15.46 36.69
C MET A 1 10.39 -15.56 35.22
N VAL A 2 10.08 -14.56 34.36
CA VAL A 2 10.51 -14.59 32.96
C VAL A 2 12.03 -14.65 32.92
N PHE A 3 12.56 -15.65 32.23
CA PHE A 3 13.99 -15.87 32.12
C PHE A 3 14.65 -14.75 31.27
N ASP A 4 15.79 -14.20 31.68
CA ASP A 4 16.48 -13.16 30.90
C ASP A 4 17.41 -13.82 29.87
N SER A 5 17.06 -13.71 28.59
CA SER A 5 17.83 -14.33 27.51
C SER A 5 19.26 -13.78 27.41
N ARG A 6 19.52 -12.56 27.89
CA ARG A 6 20.86 -11.95 27.87
C ARG A 6 21.81 -12.69 28.81
N GLU A 7 21.32 -13.10 29.97
CA GLU A 7 22.12 -13.88 30.95
C GLU A 7 22.45 -15.28 30.39
N LEU A 8 21.46 -15.92 29.75
CA LEU A 8 21.68 -17.19 29.06
C LEU A 8 22.71 -17.09 27.95
N LEU A 9 22.54 -16.11 27.06
CA LEU A 9 23.44 -15.95 25.92
C LEU A 9 24.87 -15.69 26.41
N ARG A 10 25.08 -14.85 27.43
CA ARG A 10 26.40 -14.67 28.06
C ARG A 10 26.95 -15.98 28.62
N ARG A 11 26.14 -16.77 29.33
CA ARG A 11 26.56 -18.07 29.91
C ARG A 11 26.95 -19.08 28.83
N LEU A 12 26.24 -19.09 27.70
CA LEU A 12 26.51 -19.96 26.56
C LEU A 12 27.65 -19.44 25.66
N GLY A 13 28.20 -18.26 25.94
CA GLY A 13 29.29 -17.63 25.17
C GLY A 13 28.85 -16.92 23.90
N TYR A 14 27.57 -16.56 23.78
CA TYR A 14 27.03 -15.79 22.67
C TYR A 14 27.18 -14.29 22.87
N GLU A 15 27.57 -13.61 21.81
CA GLU A 15 27.50 -12.17 21.67
C GLU A 15 26.17 -11.78 21.02
N PHE A 16 25.61 -10.66 21.45
CA PHE A 16 24.32 -10.18 21.00
C PHE A 16 24.22 -8.65 21.06
N HIS A 17 23.25 -8.13 20.33
CA HIS A 17 22.82 -6.74 20.37
C HIS A 17 21.42 -6.64 20.98
N VAL A 18 21.11 -5.54 21.69
CA VAL A 18 19.81 -5.35 22.35
C VAL A 18 19.22 -3.99 22.00
N LEU A 19 17.97 -4.01 21.54
CA LEU A 19 17.09 -2.86 21.41
C LEU A 19 15.94 -3.01 22.42
N VAL A 20 15.61 -1.94 23.14
CA VAL A 20 14.51 -1.95 24.12
C VAL A 20 13.36 -1.09 23.61
N GLU A 21 12.21 -1.71 23.34
CA GLU A 21 10.97 -1.02 23.06
C GLU A 21 10.25 -0.72 24.39
N PRO A 22 9.84 0.54 24.66
CA PRO A 22 9.22 0.92 25.91
C PRO A 22 7.81 0.33 26.08
N PRO A 23 7.34 0.12 27.33
CA PRO A 23 5.97 -0.30 27.59
C PRO A 23 4.95 0.77 27.17
N SER A 24 3.72 0.33 26.92
CA SER A 24 2.56 1.19 26.66
C SER A 24 1.37 0.69 27.46
N GLU A 25 0.77 1.53 28.30
CA GLU A 25 -0.45 1.21 29.04
C GLU A 25 -1.59 2.16 28.64
N PRO A 26 -2.80 1.63 28.37
CA PRO A 26 -3.95 2.48 28.11
C PRO A 26 -4.50 3.10 29.39
N GLU A 27 -5.04 4.32 29.27
CA GLU A 27 -5.66 5.02 30.39
C GLU A 27 -6.94 4.30 30.84
N GLN A 28 -7.13 4.18 32.16
CA GLN A 28 -8.32 3.57 32.74
C GLN A 28 -9.42 4.61 32.99
N ALA A 29 -10.67 4.19 32.85
CA ALA A 29 -11.86 4.92 33.26
C ALA A 29 -12.25 4.56 34.70
N ASP A 30 -13.04 5.41 35.34
CA ASP A 30 -13.56 5.19 36.71
C ASP A 30 -14.83 4.33 36.74
N ILE A 31 -14.92 3.33 35.86
CA ILE A 31 -16.03 2.38 35.80
C ILE A 31 -15.50 0.96 35.57
N THR A 32 -16.09 -0.02 36.27
CA THR A 32 -15.74 -1.44 36.16
C THR A 32 -16.68 -2.19 35.21
N PHE A 33 -16.22 -3.33 34.70
CA PHE A 33 -17.06 -4.22 33.90
C PHE A 33 -18.28 -4.73 34.67
N SER A 34 -18.14 -5.03 35.96
CA SER A 34 -19.28 -5.44 36.81
C SER A 34 -20.39 -4.41 36.86
N THR A 35 -20.01 -3.14 37.04
CA THR A 35 -20.95 -2.01 37.08
C THR A 35 -21.66 -1.85 35.74
N LEU A 36 -20.92 -1.95 34.63
CA LEU A 36 -21.46 -1.71 33.30
C LEU A 36 -22.32 -2.87 32.77
N LEU A 37 -21.97 -4.11 33.10
CA LEU A 37 -22.73 -5.32 32.72
C LEU A 37 -23.91 -5.60 33.66
N GLY A 38 -23.93 -5.01 34.86
CA GLY A 38 -24.97 -5.27 35.86
C GLY A 38 -24.90 -6.66 36.50
N VAL A 39 -23.71 -7.26 36.55
CA VAL A 39 -23.49 -8.62 37.06
C VAL A 39 -22.39 -8.63 38.12
N SER A 40 -22.70 -9.22 39.28
CA SER A 40 -21.78 -9.30 40.42
C SER A 40 -20.94 -10.57 40.47
N SER A 41 -21.34 -11.62 39.76
CA SER A 41 -20.64 -12.91 39.75
C SER A 41 -20.72 -13.58 38.37
N ALA A 42 -19.62 -14.15 37.91
CA ALA A 42 -19.54 -14.96 36.70
C ALA A 42 -18.53 -16.10 36.91
N THR A 43 -18.47 -17.02 35.95
CA THR A 43 -17.47 -18.08 35.85
C THR A 43 -16.59 -17.85 34.62
N GLY A 44 -15.43 -18.51 34.58
CA GLY A 44 -14.55 -18.51 33.41
C GLY A 44 -13.90 -17.14 33.12
N LYS A 45 -13.81 -16.77 31.84
CA LYS A 45 -13.10 -15.55 31.40
C LYS A 45 -13.84 -14.26 31.80
N LEU A 46 -15.16 -14.29 31.94
CA LEU A 46 -15.91 -13.10 32.38
C LEU A 46 -15.58 -12.75 33.85
N ALA A 47 -15.37 -13.76 34.70
CA ALA A 47 -15.11 -13.56 36.13
C ALA A 47 -13.87 -12.70 36.39
N SER A 48 -12.79 -12.91 35.64
CA SER A 48 -11.57 -12.11 35.75
C SER A 48 -11.73 -10.68 35.23
N LEU A 49 -12.69 -10.44 34.33
CA LEU A 49 -12.97 -9.10 33.81
C LEU A 49 -13.84 -8.26 34.73
N LEU A 50 -14.78 -8.86 35.48
CA LEU A 50 -15.75 -8.11 36.29
C LEU A 50 -15.10 -7.11 37.26
N GLY A 51 -13.94 -7.45 37.83
CA GLY A 51 -13.19 -6.60 38.76
C GLY A 51 -12.28 -5.56 38.10
N GLU A 52 -12.06 -5.64 36.79
CA GLU A 52 -11.19 -4.72 36.07
C GLU A 52 -11.94 -3.42 35.69
N ARG A 53 -11.19 -2.32 35.63
CA ARG A 53 -11.65 -1.05 35.09
C ARG A 53 -11.61 -1.07 33.57
N LEU A 54 -12.59 -0.44 32.93
CA LEU A 54 -12.55 -0.21 31.49
C LEU A 54 -11.41 0.74 31.13
N TYR A 55 -10.85 0.60 29.94
CA TYR A 55 -10.03 1.66 29.37
C TYR A 55 -10.90 2.83 28.93
N LYS A 56 -10.37 4.07 29.00
CA LYS A 56 -11.09 5.29 28.59
C LYS A 56 -11.61 5.19 27.16
N HIS A 57 -10.78 4.68 26.24
CA HIS A 57 -11.17 4.50 24.84
C HIS A 57 -12.28 3.43 24.66
N GLN A 58 -12.37 2.43 25.55
CA GLN A 58 -13.47 1.45 25.51
C GLN A 58 -14.78 2.11 25.91
N LEU A 59 -14.75 2.92 26.98
CA LEU A 59 -15.92 3.68 27.42
C LEU A 59 -16.37 4.67 26.34
N GLN A 60 -15.45 5.44 25.76
CA GLN A 60 -15.72 6.37 24.66
C GLN A 60 -16.32 5.67 23.43
N ALA A 61 -15.83 4.47 23.09
CA ALA A 61 -16.38 3.65 22.03
C ALA A 61 -17.83 3.22 22.32
N ILE A 62 -18.11 2.80 23.57
CA ILE A 62 -19.47 2.45 24.01
C ILE A 62 -20.39 3.67 23.96
N GLU A 63 -19.96 4.81 24.51
CA GLU A 63 -20.73 6.06 24.50
C GLU A 63 -21.05 6.54 23.07
N ALA A 64 -20.10 6.42 22.14
CA ALA A 64 -20.32 6.74 20.74
C ALA A 64 -21.39 5.83 20.10
N LEU A 65 -21.36 4.52 20.41
CA LEU A 65 -22.35 3.56 19.94
C LEU A 65 -23.73 3.80 20.59
N GLU A 66 -23.77 4.15 21.88
CA GLU A 66 -24.99 4.50 22.62
C GLU A 66 -25.65 5.78 22.09
N ALA A 67 -24.85 6.74 21.63
CA ALA A 67 -25.32 7.93 20.90
C ALA A 67 -25.91 7.61 19.51
N GLY A 68 -25.94 6.33 19.10
CA GLY A 68 -26.51 5.87 17.84
C GLY A 68 -25.60 6.04 16.63
N ARG A 69 -24.33 6.44 16.83
CA ARG A 69 -23.35 6.61 15.77
C ARG A 69 -22.77 5.27 15.32
N ASN A 70 -22.35 5.20 14.06
CA ASN A 70 -21.35 4.22 13.64
C ASN A 70 -20.02 4.50 14.34
N LEU A 71 -19.14 3.51 14.37
CA LEU A 71 -17.86 3.61 15.06
C LEU A 71 -16.73 3.13 14.17
N VAL A 72 -15.67 3.93 14.07
CA VAL A 72 -14.34 3.48 13.66
C VAL A 72 -13.45 3.49 14.89
N PHE A 73 -13.06 2.31 15.36
CA PHE A 73 -12.30 2.13 16.59
C PHE A 73 -10.87 1.69 16.28
N ILE A 74 -9.93 2.63 16.39
CA ILE A 74 -8.52 2.46 16.08
C ILE A 74 -7.78 2.13 17.38
N SER A 75 -7.36 0.88 17.53
CA SER A 75 -6.46 0.50 18.62
C SER A 75 -5.69 -0.77 18.33
N GLY A 76 -4.47 -0.91 18.87
CA GLY A 76 -3.66 -2.11 18.70
C GLY A 76 -4.24 -3.34 19.41
N THR A 77 -3.56 -4.49 19.28
CA THR A 77 -3.93 -5.72 19.98
C THR A 77 -3.87 -5.55 21.51
N GLY A 78 -4.74 -6.27 22.23
CA GLY A 78 -4.77 -6.22 23.71
C GLY A 78 -5.41 -4.97 24.33
N SER A 79 -5.94 -4.05 23.52
CA SER A 79 -6.63 -2.82 23.96
C SER A 79 -8.11 -3.00 24.32
N GLY A 80 -8.64 -4.23 24.20
CA GLY A 80 -10.02 -4.56 24.55
C GLY A 80 -11.08 -4.09 23.55
N LYS A 81 -10.75 -4.09 22.25
CA LYS A 81 -11.70 -3.79 21.15
C LYS A 81 -12.93 -4.70 21.18
N THR A 82 -12.74 -6.00 21.41
CA THR A 82 -13.84 -6.98 21.48
C THR A 82 -14.84 -6.65 22.59
N GLU A 83 -14.34 -6.27 23.75
CA GLU A 83 -15.17 -5.96 24.92
C GLU A 83 -16.07 -4.74 24.68
N ALA A 84 -15.55 -3.70 24.02
CA ALA A 84 -16.29 -2.46 23.80
C ALA A 84 -17.58 -2.70 23.00
N TRP A 85 -17.50 -3.39 21.86
CA TRP A 85 -18.69 -3.65 21.05
C TRP A 85 -19.59 -4.73 21.69
N PHE A 86 -19.01 -5.73 22.36
CA PHE A 86 -19.78 -6.81 22.98
C PHE A 86 -20.66 -6.29 24.12
N VAL A 87 -20.10 -5.45 25.00
CA VAL A 87 -20.84 -4.82 26.10
C VAL A 87 -22.02 -4.00 25.55
N TYR A 88 -21.78 -3.20 24.51
CA TYR A 88 -22.84 -2.44 23.83
C TYR A 88 -23.93 -3.35 23.25
N ALA A 89 -23.53 -4.40 22.53
CA ALA A 89 -24.48 -5.33 21.91
C ALA A 89 -25.36 -6.03 22.94
N PHE A 90 -24.77 -6.48 24.06
CA PHE A 90 -25.48 -7.10 25.16
C PHE A 90 -26.45 -6.14 25.84
N LYS A 91 -25.97 -4.99 26.32
CA LYS A 91 -26.74 -4.02 27.12
C LYS A 91 -28.01 -3.53 26.38
N HIS A 92 -27.93 -3.44 25.07
CA HIS A 92 -29.03 -2.97 24.22
C HIS A 92 -29.73 -4.07 23.40
N GLY A 93 -29.44 -5.35 23.67
CA GLY A 93 -30.09 -6.48 23.00
C GLY A 93 -29.98 -6.45 21.47
N LYS A 94 -28.80 -6.10 20.94
CA LYS A 94 -28.59 -5.95 19.50
C LYS A 94 -28.38 -7.31 18.83
N LYS A 95 -29.20 -7.62 17.82
CA LYS A 95 -28.93 -8.70 16.87
C LYS A 95 -27.67 -8.34 16.09
N THR A 96 -26.60 -9.10 16.31
CA THR A 96 -25.25 -8.74 15.89
C THR A 96 -24.66 -9.76 14.92
N LEU A 97 -24.06 -9.28 13.85
CA LEU A 97 -23.19 -10.07 12.97
C LEU A 97 -21.76 -9.58 13.15
N ALA A 98 -20.85 -10.46 13.55
CA ALA A 98 -19.44 -10.15 13.73
C ALA A 98 -18.60 -10.84 12.66
N LEU A 99 -17.83 -10.05 11.91
CA LEU A 99 -16.94 -10.49 10.84
C LEU A 99 -15.51 -10.50 11.36
N TYR A 100 -14.86 -11.66 11.23
CA TYR A 100 -13.44 -11.82 11.52
C TYR A 100 -12.67 -12.25 10.25
N PRO A 101 -11.42 -11.80 10.08
CA PRO A 101 -10.62 -12.06 8.89
C PRO A 101 -10.21 -13.52 8.70
N THR A 102 -10.04 -14.30 9.77
CA THR A 102 -9.57 -15.68 9.65
C THR A 102 -10.45 -16.63 10.46
N LEU A 103 -10.55 -17.89 10.01
CA LEU A 103 -11.27 -18.94 10.75
C LEU A 103 -10.65 -19.18 12.13
N ALA A 104 -9.34 -19.04 12.25
CA ALA A 104 -8.61 -19.19 13.51
C ALA A 104 -8.97 -18.08 14.50
N LEU A 105 -8.93 -16.82 14.07
CA LEU A 105 -9.35 -15.69 14.91
C LEU A 105 -10.84 -15.79 15.24
N ALA A 106 -11.70 -16.14 14.28
CA ALA A 106 -13.13 -16.34 14.53
C ALA A 106 -13.39 -17.42 15.59
N HIS A 107 -12.65 -18.54 15.57
CA HIS A 107 -12.76 -19.60 16.57
C HIS A 107 -12.33 -19.14 17.96
N ASP A 108 -11.21 -18.42 18.04
CA ASP A 108 -10.72 -17.84 19.29
C ASP A 108 -11.71 -16.86 19.93
N GLN A 109 -12.21 -15.93 19.11
CA GLN A 109 -13.19 -14.95 19.56
C GLN A 109 -14.53 -15.62 19.90
N LEU A 110 -14.92 -16.68 19.19
CA LEU A 110 -16.10 -17.47 19.54
C LEU A 110 -15.97 -18.12 20.92
N SER A 111 -14.82 -18.71 21.25
CA SER A 111 -14.60 -19.30 22.59
C SER A 111 -14.77 -18.24 23.68
N ARG A 112 -14.19 -17.05 23.47
CA ARG A 112 -14.31 -15.91 24.38
C ARG A 112 -15.74 -15.40 24.51
N LEU A 113 -16.43 -15.19 23.39
CA LEU A 113 -17.81 -14.72 23.36
C LEU A 113 -18.76 -15.75 23.98
N SER A 114 -18.55 -17.04 23.74
CA SER A 114 -19.39 -18.10 24.32
C SER A 114 -19.30 -18.14 25.84
N ASP A 115 -18.11 -17.93 26.41
CA ASP A 115 -17.92 -17.78 27.86
C ASP A 115 -18.74 -16.60 28.40
N TYR A 116 -18.60 -15.42 27.81
CA TYR A 116 -19.34 -14.23 28.24
C TYR A 116 -20.85 -14.44 28.11
N SER A 117 -21.27 -14.96 26.97
CA SER A 117 -22.66 -15.15 26.63
C SER A 117 -23.35 -16.22 27.49
N SER A 118 -22.66 -17.30 27.87
CA SER A 118 -23.21 -18.30 28.79
C SER A 118 -23.51 -17.73 30.18
N ASN A 119 -22.65 -16.82 30.68
CA ASN A 119 -22.85 -16.14 31.95
C ASN A 119 -23.95 -15.05 31.88
N LEU A 120 -24.19 -14.48 30.70
CA LEU A 120 -25.10 -13.36 30.47
C LEU A 120 -26.45 -13.76 29.84
N GLY A 121 -26.66 -15.05 29.53
CA GLY A 121 -27.88 -15.56 28.88
C GLY A 121 -28.02 -15.18 27.39
N VAL A 122 -26.92 -14.84 26.72
CA VAL A 122 -26.89 -14.46 25.30
C VAL A 122 -26.64 -15.70 24.43
N LYS A 123 -27.29 -15.81 23.28
CA LYS A 123 -27.09 -16.91 22.34
C LYS A 123 -26.08 -16.53 21.26
N VAL A 124 -24.98 -17.27 21.17
CA VAL A 124 -23.95 -17.07 20.14
C VAL A 124 -23.91 -18.28 19.23
N SER A 125 -23.90 -18.02 17.92
CA SER A 125 -23.69 -19.05 16.90
C SER A 125 -22.54 -18.68 15.97
N ARG A 126 -21.94 -19.68 15.34
CA ARG A 126 -20.96 -19.49 14.26
C ARG A 126 -21.53 -20.05 12.96
N ILE A 127 -21.19 -19.42 11.86
CA ILE A 127 -21.43 -19.99 10.53
C ILE A 127 -20.31 -19.61 9.57
N ASP A 128 -19.74 -20.61 8.91
CA ASP A 128 -18.79 -20.46 7.81
C ASP A 128 -18.84 -21.71 6.92
N SER A 129 -17.94 -21.80 5.93
CA SER A 129 -17.89 -22.93 4.99
C SER A 129 -17.66 -24.28 5.69
N GLU A 130 -16.84 -24.30 6.75
CA GLU A 130 -16.52 -25.51 7.49
C GLU A 130 -17.68 -25.92 8.40
N GLU A 131 -18.22 -24.98 9.16
CA GLU A 131 -19.33 -25.20 10.07
C GLU A 131 -20.58 -25.64 9.31
N ARG A 132 -20.84 -25.03 8.14
CA ARG A 132 -21.89 -25.48 7.23
C ARG A 132 -21.69 -26.94 6.79
N ALA A 133 -20.47 -27.34 6.47
CA ALA A 133 -20.16 -28.71 6.07
C ALA A 133 -20.26 -29.69 7.24
N ARG A 134 -19.92 -29.27 8.47
CA ARG A 134 -20.13 -30.04 9.70
C ARG A 134 -21.61 -30.28 9.95
N LEU A 135 -22.43 -29.23 9.99
CA LEU A 135 -23.88 -29.32 10.20
C LEU A 135 -24.56 -30.19 9.14
N ALA A 136 -24.14 -30.10 7.87
CA ALA A 136 -24.64 -30.96 6.80
C ALA A 136 -24.30 -32.45 7.03
N ARG A 137 -23.07 -32.76 7.48
CA ARG A 137 -22.67 -34.13 7.85
C ARG A 137 -23.42 -34.67 9.07
N GLU A 138 -23.79 -33.79 10.00
CA GLU A 138 -24.63 -34.10 11.16
C GLU A 138 -26.13 -34.18 10.82
N GLY A 139 -26.51 -34.06 9.54
CA GLY A 139 -27.89 -34.23 9.07
C GLY A 139 -28.80 -33.01 9.23
N PHE A 140 -28.27 -31.84 9.60
CA PHE A 140 -29.07 -30.62 9.69
C PHE A 140 -29.57 -30.18 8.30
N ARG A 141 -30.88 -30.00 8.19
CA ARG A 141 -31.50 -29.40 6.99
C ARG A 141 -31.24 -27.89 6.95
N PRO A 142 -31.15 -27.27 5.76
CA PRO A 142 -30.97 -25.82 5.65
C PRO A 142 -32.00 -24.98 6.43
N SER A 143 -33.24 -25.44 6.55
CA SER A 143 -34.28 -24.78 7.35
C SER A 143 -33.97 -24.78 8.85
N GLN A 144 -33.38 -25.85 9.38
CA GLN A 144 -32.98 -25.94 10.79
C GLN A 144 -31.80 -25.02 11.07
N VAL A 145 -30.82 -24.95 10.16
CA VAL A 145 -29.69 -24.01 10.28
C VAL A 145 -30.19 -22.57 10.28
N LYS A 146 -31.12 -22.21 9.40
CA LYS A 146 -31.74 -20.87 9.39
C LYS A 146 -32.42 -20.54 10.72
N ALA A 147 -33.19 -21.48 11.28
CA ALA A 147 -33.87 -21.29 12.56
C ALA A 147 -32.87 -21.07 13.70
N LEU A 148 -31.76 -21.84 13.72
CA LEU A 148 -30.68 -21.68 14.70
C LEU A 148 -30.03 -20.29 14.61
N LEU A 149 -29.69 -19.83 13.40
CA LEU A 149 -29.08 -18.51 13.20
C LEU A 149 -30.07 -17.37 13.54
N SER A 150 -31.32 -17.48 13.09
CA SER A 150 -32.36 -16.49 13.42
C SER A 150 -32.66 -16.43 14.93
N GLY A 151 -32.49 -17.52 15.66
CA GLY A 151 -32.64 -17.58 17.12
C GLY A 151 -31.42 -17.12 17.94
N SER A 152 -30.28 -16.78 17.31
CA SER A 152 -29.03 -16.42 18.01
C SER A 152 -28.82 -14.91 18.10
N ASP A 153 -28.50 -14.34 19.25
CA ASP A 153 -28.31 -12.89 19.40
C ASP A 153 -27.05 -12.39 18.66
N ILE A 154 -25.98 -13.18 18.69
CA ILE A 154 -24.71 -12.88 18.03
C ILE A 154 -24.37 -14.01 17.05
N ILE A 155 -24.00 -13.65 15.83
CA ILE A 155 -23.52 -14.58 14.81
C ILE A 155 -22.10 -14.20 14.41
N VAL A 156 -21.18 -15.15 14.54
CA VAL A 156 -19.79 -15.02 14.14
C VAL A 156 -19.59 -15.65 12.76
N THR A 157 -19.01 -14.91 11.82
CA THR A 157 -18.69 -15.40 10.48
C THR A 157 -17.45 -14.70 9.90
N ASN A 158 -17.16 -14.94 8.63
CA ASN A 158 -16.10 -14.26 7.87
C ASN A 158 -16.66 -13.65 6.58
N PRO A 159 -16.00 -12.62 6.01
CA PRO A 159 -16.49 -11.96 4.80
C PRO A 159 -16.64 -12.87 3.58
N ALA A 160 -15.78 -13.88 3.41
CA ALA A 160 -15.88 -14.81 2.28
C ALA A 160 -17.16 -15.63 2.31
N PHE A 161 -17.51 -16.18 3.48
CA PHE A 161 -18.79 -16.88 3.65
C PHE A 161 -19.97 -15.94 3.42
N LEU A 162 -19.93 -14.74 4.00
CA LEU A 162 -20.99 -13.74 3.86
C LEU A 162 -21.20 -13.33 2.40
N LEU A 163 -20.13 -13.06 1.65
CA LEU A 163 -20.18 -12.77 0.22
C LEU A 163 -20.89 -13.89 -0.55
N MET A 164 -20.52 -15.14 -0.29
CA MET A 164 -21.14 -16.30 -0.95
C MET A 164 -22.61 -16.48 -0.57
N ASP A 165 -22.98 -16.20 0.68
CA ASP A 165 -24.37 -16.26 1.12
C ASP A 165 -25.19 -15.11 0.51
N LEU A 166 -24.63 -13.92 0.36
CA LEU A 166 -25.26 -12.79 -0.34
C LEU A 166 -25.42 -13.06 -1.84
N LYS A 167 -24.46 -13.70 -2.50
CA LYS A 167 -24.61 -14.15 -3.89
C LYS A 167 -25.80 -15.12 -4.06
N ARG A 168 -25.94 -16.05 -3.12
CA ARG A 168 -27.10 -16.97 -3.05
C ARG A 168 -28.39 -16.21 -2.78
N PHE A 169 -28.35 -15.24 -1.87
CA PHE A 169 -29.48 -14.38 -1.54
C PHE A 169 -29.98 -13.61 -2.76
N ALA A 170 -29.08 -13.00 -3.54
CA ALA A 170 -29.41 -12.29 -4.77
C ALA A 170 -30.10 -13.20 -5.80
N ALA A 171 -29.50 -14.36 -6.08
CA ALA A 171 -30.02 -15.28 -7.10
C ALA A 171 -31.33 -15.97 -6.67
N LYS A 172 -31.40 -16.43 -5.41
CA LYS A 172 -32.57 -17.11 -4.82
C LYS A 172 -32.54 -16.95 -3.30
N PRO A 173 -33.32 -16.03 -2.70
CA PRO A 173 -33.32 -15.75 -1.26
C PRO A 173 -33.51 -16.97 -0.35
N SER A 174 -34.31 -17.96 -0.80
CA SER A 174 -34.51 -19.20 -0.06
C SER A 174 -33.28 -20.11 0.01
N SER A 175 -32.26 -19.89 -0.82
CA SER A 175 -31.00 -20.64 -0.82
C SER A 175 -29.92 -20.06 0.11
N SER A 176 -30.10 -18.82 0.60
CA SER A 176 -29.26 -18.18 1.61
C SER A 176 -29.59 -18.71 3.00
N LEU A 177 -28.57 -18.96 3.82
CA LEU A 177 -28.73 -19.37 5.22
C LEU A 177 -29.03 -18.18 6.14
N LEU A 178 -28.59 -16.98 5.77
CA LEU A 178 -28.84 -15.77 6.56
C LEU A 178 -30.16 -15.07 6.20
N SER A 179 -30.92 -15.53 5.21
CA SER A 179 -32.11 -14.81 4.73
C SER A 179 -33.20 -14.55 5.78
N SER A 180 -33.29 -15.37 6.82
CA SER A 180 -34.19 -15.14 7.97
C SER A 180 -33.60 -14.22 9.05
N THR A 181 -32.28 -14.07 9.06
CA THR A 181 -31.51 -13.30 10.04
C THR A 181 -31.26 -11.87 9.56
N LEU A 182 -30.95 -11.66 8.28
CA LEU A 182 -30.59 -10.34 7.73
C LEU A 182 -31.65 -9.24 8.05
N PRO A 183 -32.97 -9.50 7.96
CA PRO A 183 -33.98 -8.49 8.31
C PRO A 183 -34.02 -8.12 9.79
N LEU A 184 -33.54 -9.02 10.66
CA LEU A 184 -33.50 -8.83 12.11
C LEU A 184 -32.23 -8.12 12.59
N LEU A 185 -31.22 -8.01 11.73
CA LEU A 185 -29.91 -7.46 12.08
C LEU A 185 -30.04 -6.00 12.58
N ASN A 186 -29.24 -5.61 13.56
CA ASN A 186 -29.23 -4.22 14.05
C ASN A 186 -27.82 -3.67 14.17
N PHE A 187 -26.84 -4.57 14.30
CA PHE A 187 -25.46 -4.21 14.53
C PHE A 187 -24.52 -5.12 13.71
N LEU A 188 -23.56 -4.51 13.02
CA LEU A 188 -22.51 -5.20 12.29
C LEU A 188 -21.17 -4.81 12.89
N VAL A 189 -20.34 -5.81 13.19
CA VAL A 189 -18.97 -5.61 13.66
C VAL A 189 -18.03 -6.14 12.59
N VAL A 190 -17.09 -5.30 12.18
CA VAL A 190 -15.98 -5.66 11.30
C VAL A 190 -14.71 -5.59 12.14
N ASP A 191 -14.08 -6.72 12.38
CA ASP A 191 -12.81 -6.77 13.12
C ASP A 191 -11.59 -6.78 12.18
N GLU A 192 -10.49 -6.21 12.67
CA GLU A 192 -9.19 -6.08 11.97
C GLU A 192 -9.29 -5.62 10.51
N LEU A 193 -9.87 -4.43 10.24
CA LEU A 193 -9.98 -3.91 8.87
C LEU A 193 -8.63 -3.84 8.13
N ASP A 194 -7.55 -3.52 8.85
CA ASP A 194 -6.16 -3.43 8.38
C ASP A 194 -5.50 -4.78 8.07
N PHE A 195 -6.22 -5.89 8.32
CA PHE A 195 -5.84 -7.21 7.80
C PHE A 195 -6.15 -7.32 6.30
N TYR A 196 -7.21 -6.68 5.84
CA TYR A 196 -7.72 -6.84 4.48
C TYR A 196 -6.93 -5.99 3.48
N SER A 197 -6.73 -6.54 2.28
CA SER A 197 -6.17 -5.76 1.18
C SER A 197 -7.16 -4.69 0.68
N PRO A 198 -6.70 -3.64 -0.03
CA PRO A 198 -7.61 -2.63 -0.60
C PRO A 198 -8.75 -3.22 -1.45
N ARG A 199 -8.46 -4.26 -2.24
CA ARG A 199 -9.46 -5.02 -3.03
C ARG A 199 -10.52 -5.65 -2.13
N GLU A 200 -10.08 -6.29 -1.04
CA GLU A 200 -10.95 -6.96 -0.06
C GLU A 200 -11.80 -5.96 0.73
N ILE A 201 -11.24 -4.81 1.10
CA ILE A 201 -11.97 -3.70 1.75
C ILE A 201 -13.06 -3.16 0.82
N SER A 202 -12.76 -2.98 -0.47
CA SER A 202 -13.72 -2.54 -1.48
C SER A 202 -14.91 -3.51 -1.60
N LEU A 203 -14.66 -4.83 -1.58
CA LEU A 203 -15.72 -5.84 -1.50
C LEU A 203 -16.48 -5.80 -0.18
N LEU A 204 -15.78 -5.63 0.94
CA LEU A 204 -16.40 -5.54 2.27
C LEU A 204 -17.34 -4.35 2.37
N PHE A 205 -16.96 -3.23 1.79
CA PHE A 205 -17.81 -2.05 1.68
C PHE A 205 -19.07 -2.39 0.89
N ALA A 206 -18.93 -2.98 -0.30
CA ALA A 206 -20.09 -3.40 -1.08
C ALA A 206 -21.01 -4.39 -0.31
N ILE A 207 -20.45 -5.29 0.51
CA ILE A 207 -21.20 -6.14 1.43
C ILE A 207 -21.97 -5.31 2.47
N ILE A 208 -21.33 -4.34 3.13
CA ILE A 208 -21.96 -3.45 4.10
C ILE A 208 -23.11 -2.68 3.46
N ARG A 209 -22.93 -2.19 2.22
CA ARG A 209 -23.98 -1.52 1.44
C ARG A 209 -25.19 -2.40 1.23
N VAL A 210 -25.00 -3.62 0.75
CA VAL A 210 -26.09 -4.60 0.60
C VAL A 210 -26.81 -4.85 1.93
N LEU A 211 -26.07 -5.01 3.03
CA LEU A 211 -26.66 -5.25 4.35
C LEU A 211 -27.50 -4.05 4.85
N ALA A 212 -27.01 -2.82 4.65
CA ALA A 212 -27.73 -1.61 5.05
C ALA A 212 -29.01 -1.39 4.23
N GLU A 213 -29.04 -1.81 2.97
CA GLU A 213 -30.26 -1.80 2.14
C GLU A 213 -31.28 -2.84 2.60
N VAL A 214 -30.83 -4.06 2.90
CA VAL A 214 -31.70 -5.12 3.44
C VAL A 214 -32.26 -4.71 4.79
N ARG A 215 -31.48 -3.97 5.59
CA ARG A 215 -31.87 -3.54 6.92
C ARG A 215 -31.56 -2.06 7.18
N ARG A 216 -32.55 -1.22 6.90
CA ARG A 216 -32.49 0.21 7.23
C ARG A 216 -32.23 0.43 8.72
N GLY A 217 -31.34 1.38 9.00
CA GLY A 217 -30.91 1.70 10.36
C GLY A 217 -29.90 0.72 10.95
N LEU A 218 -29.27 -0.14 10.14
CA LEU A 218 -28.10 -0.92 10.54
C LEU A 218 -27.02 0.01 11.11
N GLN A 219 -26.49 -0.32 12.29
CA GLN A 219 -25.35 0.37 12.88
C GLN A 219 -24.09 -0.47 12.67
N VAL A 220 -22.97 0.17 12.38
CA VAL A 220 -21.72 -0.51 12.04
C VAL A 220 -20.58 -0.06 12.95
N ALA A 221 -19.82 -1.02 13.47
CA ALA A 221 -18.56 -0.79 14.15
C ALA A 221 -17.41 -1.44 13.36
N VAL A 222 -16.40 -0.66 13.03
CA VAL A 222 -15.19 -1.10 12.33
C VAL A 222 -14.02 -0.99 13.30
N LEU A 223 -13.32 -2.09 13.52
CA LEU A 223 -12.20 -2.19 14.46
C LEU A 223 -10.91 -2.37 13.66
N THR A 224 -9.86 -1.62 13.99
CA THR A 224 -8.60 -1.65 13.24
C THR A 224 -7.42 -1.23 14.11
N ALA A 225 -6.19 -1.58 13.72
CA ALA A 225 -4.98 -1.08 14.37
C ALA A 225 -4.21 -0.04 13.53
N ALA A 226 -4.16 -0.20 12.20
CA ALA A 226 -3.33 0.60 11.30
C ALA A 226 -4.10 1.17 10.10
N LEU A 227 -5.00 2.12 10.35
CA LEU A 227 -5.78 2.84 9.32
C LEU A 227 -5.35 4.31 9.25
N ALA A 228 -4.98 4.79 8.06
CA ALA A 228 -4.47 6.16 7.89
C ALA A 228 -5.55 7.22 7.64
N ASN A 229 -6.65 6.85 6.97
CA ASN A 229 -7.76 7.75 6.63
C ASN A 229 -9.10 7.25 7.22
N PRO A 230 -9.24 7.16 8.56
CA PRO A 230 -10.48 6.72 9.21
C PRO A 230 -11.71 7.59 8.87
N GLU A 231 -11.49 8.84 8.48
CA GLU A 231 -12.53 9.78 8.04
C GLU A 231 -13.27 9.24 6.81
N GLU A 232 -12.55 8.64 5.85
CA GLU A 232 -13.14 8.12 4.61
C GLU A 232 -14.03 6.89 4.88
N VAL A 233 -13.63 6.04 5.84
CA VAL A 233 -14.48 4.95 6.34
C VAL A 233 -15.73 5.53 6.98
N CYS A 234 -15.59 6.56 7.81
CA CYS A 234 -16.74 7.18 8.46
C CYS A 234 -17.69 7.84 7.46
N GLU A 235 -17.19 8.57 6.47
CA GLU A 235 -18.01 9.12 5.38
C GLU A 235 -18.79 8.05 4.64
N TYR A 236 -18.12 6.95 4.28
CA TYR A 236 -18.77 5.81 3.64
C TYR A 236 -19.89 5.21 4.50
N LEU A 237 -19.64 5.00 5.79
CA LEU A 237 -20.64 4.47 6.72
C LEU A 237 -21.82 5.44 6.88
N ARG A 238 -21.58 6.76 6.93
CA ARG A 238 -22.64 7.77 6.96
C ARG A 238 -23.53 7.69 5.72
N GLU A 239 -22.94 7.64 4.53
CA GLU A 239 -23.66 7.53 3.26
C GLU A 239 -24.55 6.28 3.22
N VAL A 240 -23.99 5.13 3.60
CA VAL A 240 -24.66 3.84 3.43
C VAL A 240 -25.70 3.55 4.51
N THR A 241 -25.46 3.96 5.75
CA THR A 241 -26.34 3.63 6.89
C THR A 241 -27.30 4.76 7.27
N GLY A 242 -27.01 6.00 6.85
CA GLY A 242 -27.74 7.20 7.27
C GLY A 242 -27.50 7.62 8.73
N ARG A 243 -26.49 7.06 9.40
CA ARG A 243 -26.10 7.38 10.79
C ARG A 243 -24.78 8.15 10.81
N ASP A 244 -24.64 9.10 11.73
CA ASP A 244 -23.36 9.75 12.00
C ASP A 244 -22.28 8.72 12.40
N CYS A 245 -20.99 9.04 12.28
CA CYS A 245 -19.88 8.15 12.58
C CYS A 245 -18.84 8.84 13.47
N GLY A 246 -18.48 8.17 14.56
CA GLY A 246 -17.42 8.60 15.48
C GLY A 246 -16.12 7.82 15.27
N ILE A 247 -14.99 8.49 15.42
CA ILE A 247 -13.65 7.88 15.42
C ILE A 247 -13.15 7.89 16.86
N VAL A 248 -12.77 6.72 17.37
CA VAL A 248 -12.18 6.56 18.71
C VAL A 248 -10.82 5.90 18.57
N ALA A 249 -9.79 6.53 19.13
CA ALA A 249 -8.44 6.01 19.13
C ALA A 249 -7.99 5.62 20.56
N GLY A 250 -7.35 4.46 20.70
CA GLY A 250 -6.88 3.95 21.98
C GLY A 250 -5.43 3.48 21.94
N LYS A 251 -4.66 3.74 23.01
CA LYS A 251 -3.29 3.23 23.13
C LYS A 251 -3.30 1.70 23.28
N PRO A 252 -2.37 0.97 22.65
CA PRO A 252 -2.24 -0.46 22.85
C PRO A 252 -1.68 -0.78 24.24
N PHE A 253 -2.06 -1.92 24.80
CA PHE A 253 -1.39 -2.49 25.96
C PHE A 253 -0.18 -3.30 25.49
N ARG A 254 1.02 -2.89 25.92
CA ARG A 254 2.29 -3.57 25.64
C ARG A 254 3.21 -3.48 26.85
N ARG A 255 3.87 -4.59 27.17
CA ARG A 255 4.99 -4.61 28.13
C ARG A 255 6.27 -4.11 27.46
N GLU A 256 7.27 -3.78 28.27
CA GLU A 256 8.63 -3.57 27.78
C GLU A 256 9.03 -4.78 26.93
N ASN A 257 9.57 -4.54 25.75
CA ASN A 257 10.06 -5.60 24.87
C ASN A 257 11.56 -5.45 24.63
N ARG A 258 12.31 -6.50 24.94
CA ARG A 258 13.75 -6.58 24.71
C ARG A 258 14.00 -7.35 23.44
N VAL A 259 14.35 -6.64 22.37
CA VAL A 259 14.71 -7.22 21.08
C VAL A 259 16.19 -7.56 21.08
N ILE A 260 16.51 -8.85 21.02
CA ILE A 260 17.85 -9.41 21.15
C ILE A 260 18.24 -10.05 19.82
N LEU A 261 19.23 -9.48 19.14
CA LEU A 261 19.82 -10.04 17.94
C LEU A 261 21.05 -10.87 18.32
N VAL A 262 21.02 -12.18 18.06
CA VAL A 262 22.13 -13.08 18.34
C VAL A 262 23.17 -12.97 17.22
N LEU A 263 24.39 -12.55 17.57
CA LEU A 263 25.48 -12.33 16.62
C LEU A 263 26.39 -13.56 16.45
N GLY A 264 26.43 -14.45 17.45
CA GLY A 264 27.18 -15.71 17.42
C GLY A 264 28.22 -15.85 18.54
N LYS A 265 28.94 -16.98 18.55
CA LYS A 265 30.05 -17.23 19.48
C LYS A 265 31.39 -16.77 18.90
N ASN A 266 32.38 -16.58 19.78
CA ASN A 266 33.78 -16.33 19.45
C ASN A 266 34.02 -15.08 18.58
N LEU A 267 33.14 -14.07 18.63
CA LEU A 267 33.27 -12.84 17.84
C LEU A 267 34.58 -12.09 18.10
N GLN A 268 35.13 -12.15 19.32
CA GLN A 268 36.42 -11.53 19.64
C GLN A 268 37.60 -12.18 18.90
N GLU A 269 37.57 -13.51 18.73
CA GLU A 269 38.58 -14.23 17.96
C GLU A 269 38.45 -13.91 16.47
N LEU A 270 37.21 -13.94 15.96
CA LEU A 270 36.89 -13.55 14.59
C LEU A 270 37.33 -12.11 14.29
N TRP A 271 37.14 -11.17 15.24
CA TRP A 271 37.61 -9.79 15.09
C TRP A 271 39.14 -9.71 14.93
N ARG A 272 39.90 -10.44 15.76
CA ARG A 272 41.38 -10.48 15.66
C ARG A 272 41.83 -11.04 14.32
N GLU A 273 41.16 -12.10 13.85
CA GLU A 273 41.42 -12.70 12.55
C GLU A 273 41.10 -11.74 11.40
N CYS A 274 39.92 -11.15 11.37
CA CYS A 274 39.52 -10.14 10.37
C CYS A 274 40.50 -8.96 10.33
N ARG A 275 40.99 -8.51 11.50
CA ARG A 275 41.96 -7.41 11.60
C ARG A 275 43.30 -7.75 10.94
N SER A 276 43.70 -9.02 10.90
CA SER A 276 44.92 -9.46 10.19
C SER A 276 44.84 -9.22 8.68
N TYR A 277 43.63 -9.16 8.12
CA TYR A 277 43.35 -8.91 6.71
C TYR A 277 43.12 -7.43 6.36
N ARG A 278 43.37 -6.48 7.28
CA ARG A 278 43.16 -5.03 7.02
C ARG A 278 43.83 -4.55 5.74
N LYS A 279 45.09 -4.90 5.51
CA LYS A 279 45.83 -4.51 4.30
C LYS A 279 45.19 -5.05 3.01
N LEU A 280 44.64 -6.26 3.07
CA LEU A 280 43.95 -6.86 1.92
C LEU A 280 42.68 -6.07 1.60
N LEU A 281 41.87 -5.74 2.60
CA LEU A 281 40.66 -4.93 2.46
C LEU A 281 40.98 -3.54 1.88
N GLU A 282 41.98 -2.84 2.41
CA GLU A 282 42.45 -1.55 1.90
C GLU A 282 42.88 -1.65 0.44
N SER A 283 43.67 -2.67 0.08
CA SER A 283 44.14 -2.87 -1.30
C SER A 283 43.04 -3.24 -2.31
N ARG A 284 41.88 -3.68 -1.82
CA ARG A 284 40.74 -4.16 -2.63
C ARG A 284 39.55 -3.19 -2.62
N GLY A 285 39.75 -1.96 -2.14
CA GLY A 285 38.74 -0.90 -2.19
C GLY A 285 37.67 -0.99 -1.10
N ALA A 286 37.99 -1.56 0.06
CA ALA A 286 37.12 -1.42 1.23
C ALA A 286 37.09 0.05 1.68
N GLY A 287 35.89 0.61 1.78
CA GLY A 287 35.64 1.96 2.27
C GLY A 287 35.79 2.08 3.78
N ARG A 288 35.63 3.32 4.28
CA ARG A 288 35.90 3.67 5.69
C ARG A 288 35.09 2.86 6.68
N ASP A 289 33.85 2.55 6.35
CA ASP A 289 32.91 1.84 7.22
C ASP A 289 33.39 0.44 7.64
N ILE A 290 34.08 -0.28 6.74
CA ILE A 290 34.72 -1.57 7.03
C ILE A 290 36.02 -1.38 7.79
N LEU A 291 36.82 -0.38 7.41
CA LEU A 291 38.13 -0.15 8.03
C LEU A 291 38.01 0.31 9.49
N GLU A 292 37.07 1.22 9.77
CA GLU A 292 36.72 1.67 11.13
C GLU A 292 36.18 0.51 11.99
N ALA A 293 35.42 -0.40 11.38
CA ALA A 293 34.93 -1.59 12.08
C ALA A 293 36.06 -2.48 12.60
N LEU A 294 37.27 -2.41 12.03
CA LEU A 294 38.42 -3.18 12.51
C LEU A 294 39.18 -2.51 13.66
N GLU A 295 38.90 -1.24 13.98
CA GLU A 295 39.69 -0.46 14.94
C GLU A 295 39.38 -0.80 16.40
N SER A 296 38.11 -1.11 16.70
CA SER A 296 37.67 -1.53 18.02
C SER A 296 36.73 -2.73 17.94
N TYR A 297 36.66 -3.50 19.03
CA TYR A 297 35.75 -4.65 19.10
C TYR A 297 34.28 -4.23 19.03
N ASP A 298 33.90 -3.10 19.64
CA ASP A 298 32.51 -2.62 19.61
C ASP A 298 32.11 -2.16 18.20
N ALA A 299 33.00 -1.46 17.49
CA ALA A 299 32.77 -1.10 16.09
C ALA A 299 32.68 -2.34 15.18
N PHE A 300 33.52 -3.36 15.43
CA PHE A 300 33.43 -4.65 14.75
C PHE A 300 32.10 -5.32 15.03
N LYS A 301 31.69 -5.42 16.30
CA LYS A 301 30.45 -6.08 16.72
C LYS A 301 29.23 -5.48 16.03
N ALA A 302 29.18 -4.16 15.86
CA ALA A 302 28.10 -3.46 15.15
C ALA A 302 28.04 -3.75 13.64
N ARG A 303 29.14 -4.21 13.03
CA ARG A 303 29.30 -4.41 11.58
C ARG A 303 29.93 -5.77 11.24
N ALA A 304 29.84 -6.75 12.13
CA ALA A 304 30.62 -7.99 12.04
C ALA A 304 30.29 -8.75 10.75
N GLN A 305 28.99 -8.87 10.43
CA GLN A 305 28.54 -9.52 9.21
C GLN A 305 29.06 -8.79 7.97
N LYS A 306 29.07 -7.45 7.95
CA LYS A 306 29.59 -6.64 6.84
C LYS A 306 31.06 -6.94 6.56
N VAL A 307 31.89 -6.96 7.60
CA VAL A 307 33.33 -7.25 7.49
C VAL A 307 33.57 -8.69 7.03
N VAL A 308 32.84 -9.65 7.61
CA VAL A 308 32.95 -11.08 7.26
C VAL A 308 32.53 -11.32 5.81
N GLU A 309 31.42 -10.72 5.37
CA GLU A 309 30.92 -10.83 4.00
C GLU A 309 31.92 -10.23 2.99
N ALA A 310 32.52 -9.08 3.33
CA ALA A 310 33.54 -8.45 2.50
C ALA A 310 34.79 -9.34 2.35
N LEU A 311 35.30 -9.89 3.45
CA LEU A 311 36.46 -10.79 3.42
C LEU A 311 36.16 -12.10 2.66
N ARG A 312 34.96 -12.68 2.84
CA ARG A 312 34.51 -13.85 2.07
C ARG A 312 34.42 -13.58 0.58
N ALA A 313 33.90 -12.41 0.20
CA ALA A 313 33.84 -12.00 -1.20
C ALA A 313 35.25 -11.93 -1.83
N LEU A 314 36.26 -11.53 -1.04
CA LEU A 314 37.67 -11.54 -1.45
C LEU A 314 38.33 -12.93 -1.41
N GLY A 315 37.57 -13.99 -1.08
CA GLY A 315 38.05 -15.37 -1.05
C GLY A 315 38.73 -15.79 0.26
N VAL A 316 38.58 -15.01 1.34
CA VAL A 316 39.09 -15.38 2.66
C VAL A 316 38.13 -16.35 3.33
N GLU A 317 38.63 -17.52 3.72
CA GLU A 317 37.89 -18.47 4.53
C GLU A 317 37.94 -18.05 5.99
N LEU A 318 36.79 -17.64 6.54
CA LEU A 318 36.65 -17.25 7.94
C LEU A 318 35.71 -18.21 8.67
N PRO A 319 35.96 -18.50 9.95
CA PRO A 319 35.03 -19.28 10.76
C PRO A 319 33.68 -18.56 10.78
N ASN A 320 32.60 -19.34 10.62
CA ASN A 320 31.25 -18.79 10.80
C ASN A 320 31.04 -18.52 12.29
N PRO A 321 30.56 -17.33 12.69
CA PRO A 321 30.08 -17.12 14.04
C PRO A 321 28.89 -18.06 14.26
N HIS A 322 29.15 -19.18 14.93
CA HIS A 322 28.19 -20.27 15.04
C HIS A 322 27.05 -19.84 15.96
N VAL A 323 25.81 -20.02 15.49
CA VAL A 323 24.61 -19.97 16.31
C VAL A 323 23.92 -21.32 16.20
N ASP A 324 23.81 -22.02 17.33
CA ASP A 324 22.99 -23.21 17.43
C ASP A 324 21.63 -22.85 18.06
N PRO A 325 20.54 -22.84 17.27
CA PRO A 325 19.21 -22.63 17.83
C PRO A 325 18.87 -23.66 18.91
N ILE A 326 19.33 -24.90 18.81
CA ILE A 326 18.96 -25.97 19.75
C ILE A 326 19.52 -25.68 21.13
N GLU A 327 20.77 -25.25 21.23
CA GLU A 327 21.42 -24.87 22.49
C GLU A 327 20.63 -23.76 23.21
N ILE A 328 20.22 -22.72 22.48
CA ILE A 328 19.46 -21.58 23.03
C ILE A 328 18.04 -22.04 23.42
N LEU A 329 17.33 -22.73 22.52
CA LEU A 329 15.95 -23.14 22.73
C LEU A 329 15.80 -24.17 23.85
N SER A 330 16.79 -25.03 24.07
CA SER A 330 16.78 -26.05 25.13
C SER A 330 16.61 -25.45 26.53
N ALA A 331 17.18 -24.27 26.76
CA ALA A 331 17.11 -23.57 28.04
C ALA A 331 15.71 -22.97 28.32
N TYR A 332 14.97 -22.59 27.27
CA TYR A 332 13.64 -21.98 27.43
C TYR A 332 12.55 -22.98 27.84
N VAL A 333 12.80 -24.28 27.79
CA VAL A 333 11.86 -25.33 28.22
C VAL A 333 11.60 -25.31 29.74
N ASP A 334 12.53 -24.74 30.49
CA ASP A 334 12.45 -24.59 31.95
C ASP A 334 11.84 -23.24 32.38
N ASP A 335 11.45 -22.36 31.44
CA ASP A 335 10.80 -21.08 31.76
C ASP A 335 9.37 -21.29 32.25
N ASP A 336 8.90 -20.40 33.12
CA ASP A 336 7.52 -20.38 33.59
C ASP A 336 6.55 -20.00 32.47
N HIS A 337 7.01 -19.19 31.51
CA HIS A 337 6.19 -18.65 30.43
C HIS A 337 6.45 -19.37 29.10
N ALA A 338 5.46 -19.34 28.21
CA ALA A 338 5.58 -19.97 26.90
C ALA A 338 6.52 -19.17 25.97
N THR A 339 7.27 -19.91 25.16
CA THR A 339 8.11 -19.41 24.07
C THR A 339 7.57 -19.88 22.72
N LEU A 340 7.33 -18.95 21.81
CA LEU A 340 6.98 -19.28 20.42
C LEU A 340 8.21 -19.13 19.53
N VAL A 341 8.44 -20.12 18.67
CA VAL A 341 9.56 -20.13 17.74
C VAL A 341 9.00 -20.08 16.32
N PHE A 342 9.20 -18.96 15.63
CA PHE A 342 8.85 -18.83 14.23
C PHE A 342 9.99 -19.30 13.33
N THR A 343 9.66 -20.12 12.33
CA THR A 343 10.59 -20.64 11.32
C THR A 343 10.12 -20.27 9.91
N ARG A 344 11.02 -20.32 8.93
CA ARG A 344 10.64 -20.06 7.52
C ARG A 344 9.72 -21.13 6.92
N SER A 345 9.95 -22.40 7.24
CA SER A 345 9.24 -23.54 6.63
C SER A 345 8.73 -24.55 7.66
N ILE A 346 7.78 -25.40 7.24
CA ILE A 346 7.25 -26.51 8.05
C ILE A 346 8.37 -27.51 8.33
N ASN A 347 9.15 -27.83 7.30
CA ASN A 347 10.27 -28.75 7.42
C ASN A 347 11.31 -28.25 8.42
N ARG A 348 11.63 -26.96 8.40
CA ARG A 348 12.54 -26.35 9.37
C ARG A 348 11.98 -26.41 10.80
N ALA A 349 10.68 -26.16 10.99
CA ALA A 349 10.03 -26.33 12.29
C ALA A 349 10.14 -27.77 12.79
N GLU A 350 9.84 -28.75 11.93
CA GLU A 350 9.88 -30.18 12.24
C GLU A 350 11.30 -30.70 12.49
N GLU A 351 12.29 -30.21 11.75
CA GLU A 351 13.71 -30.54 11.94
C GLU A 351 14.20 -30.05 13.30
N LEU A 352 13.96 -28.77 13.61
CA LEU A 352 14.34 -28.18 14.90
C LEU A 352 13.59 -28.85 16.05
N TYR A 353 12.31 -29.15 15.86
CA TYR A 353 11.49 -29.88 16.83
C TYR A 353 12.10 -31.25 17.16
N ARG A 354 12.46 -32.05 16.14
CA ARG A 354 13.08 -33.37 16.33
C ARG A 354 14.44 -33.29 17.01
N LYS A 355 15.31 -32.40 16.56
CA LYS A 355 16.63 -32.17 17.16
C LYS A 355 16.52 -31.73 18.62
N LEU A 356 15.62 -30.78 18.90
CA LEU A 356 15.38 -30.28 20.24
C LEU A 356 14.86 -31.39 21.16
N ARG A 357 13.86 -32.17 20.72
CA ARG A 357 13.36 -33.30 21.53
C ARG A 357 14.43 -34.35 21.80
N PHE A 358 15.30 -34.65 20.84
CA PHE A 358 16.40 -35.59 21.02
C PHE A 358 17.45 -35.08 22.03
N SER A 359 17.68 -33.76 22.07
CA SER A 359 18.63 -33.14 23.02
C SER A 359 18.10 -33.01 24.46
N LEU A 360 16.81 -33.28 24.69
CA LEU A 360 16.15 -33.07 25.97
C LEU A 360 15.84 -34.40 26.66
N SER A 361 15.81 -34.40 28.00
CA SER A 361 15.27 -35.52 28.80
C SER A 361 13.81 -35.79 28.45
N GLU A 362 13.33 -37.02 28.68
CA GLU A 362 11.96 -37.43 28.31
C GLU A 362 10.88 -36.47 28.82
N ASP A 363 10.94 -36.06 30.09
CA ASP A 363 9.97 -35.13 30.70
C ASP A 363 9.95 -33.75 30.03
N LYS A 364 11.13 -33.21 29.73
CA LYS A 364 11.27 -31.92 29.03
C LYS A 364 10.83 -32.01 27.58
N SER A 365 11.06 -33.16 26.92
CA SER A 365 10.66 -33.37 25.53
C SER A 365 9.13 -33.29 25.33
N ARG A 366 8.34 -33.62 26.37
CA ARG A 366 6.87 -33.54 26.36
C ARG A 366 6.35 -32.11 26.41
N ARG A 367 7.19 -31.15 26.82
CA ARG A 367 6.86 -29.71 26.90
C ARG A 367 7.10 -28.96 25.59
N VAL A 368 7.56 -29.66 24.55
CA VAL A 368 7.88 -29.09 23.24
C VAL A 368 6.92 -29.63 22.19
N ALA A 369 6.43 -28.78 21.29
CA ALA A 369 5.58 -29.19 20.18
C ALA A 369 5.89 -28.46 18.87
N ALA A 370 5.52 -29.07 17.74
CA ALA A 370 5.46 -28.41 16.43
C ALA A 370 3.99 -28.12 16.08
N HIS A 371 3.71 -26.94 15.52
CA HIS A 371 2.37 -26.50 15.18
C HIS A 371 2.32 -25.91 13.76
N HIS A 372 1.60 -26.60 12.86
CA HIS A 372 1.36 -26.18 11.48
C HIS A 372 0.11 -26.88 10.91
N HIS A 373 -0.34 -26.49 9.72
CA HIS A 373 -1.61 -26.96 9.16
C HIS A 373 -1.66 -28.48 8.89
N LEU A 374 -0.50 -29.10 8.61
CA LEU A 374 -0.39 -30.56 8.43
C LEU A 374 -0.50 -31.35 9.75
N VAL A 375 -0.46 -30.69 10.91
CA VAL A 375 -0.78 -31.32 12.20
C VAL A 375 -2.31 -31.45 12.29
N SER A 376 -2.78 -32.63 12.71
CA SER A 376 -4.20 -32.92 12.84
C SER A 376 -4.89 -31.89 13.75
N ARG A 377 -6.16 -31.58 13.47
CA ARG A 377 -6.90 -30.57 14.24
C ARG A 377 -7.00 -30.92 15.72
N ALA A 378 -7.25 -32.20 16.04
CA ALA A 378 -7.27 -32.68 17.40
C ALA A 378 -5.93 -32.40 18.11
N ARG A 379 -4.81 -32.71 17.43
CA ARG A 379 -3.48 -32.48 17.98
C ARG A 379 -3.14 -30.99 18.12
N ARG A 380 -3.55 -30.14 17.17
CA ARG A 380 -3.39 -28.68 17.30
C ARG A 380 -4.16 -28.14 18.50
N ALA A 381 -5.41 -28.56 18.69
CA ALA A 381 -6.20 -28.19 19.85
C ALA A 381 -5.57 -28.65 21.16
N GLU A 382 -4.99 -29.86 21.21
CA GLU A 382 -4.21 -30.33 22.38
C GLU A 382 -2.99 -29.46 22.66
N ILE A 383 -2.24 -29.05 21.63
CA ILE A 383 -1.06 -28.18 21.78
C ILE A 383 -1.47 -26.79 22.25
N GLU A 384 -2.50 -26.20 21.65
CA GLU A 384 -3.06 -24.90 22.04
C GLU A 384 -3.54 -24.92 23.49
N GLN A 385 -4.23 -25.99 23.91
CA GLN A 385 -4.66 -26.16 25.29
C GLN A 385 -3.46 -26.35 26.23
N GLY A 386 -2.47 -27.15 25.83
CA GLY A 386 -1.26 -27.34 26.62
C GLY A 386 -0.44 -26.06 26.79
N LEU A 387 -0.45 -25.16 25.81
CA LEU A 387 0.13 -23.82 25.91
C LEU A 387 -0.63 -22.96 26.94
N ARG A 388 -1.98 -23.01 26.95
CA ARG A 388 -2.81 -22.28 27.92
C ARG A 388 -2.62 -22.78 29.35
N ASP A 389 -2.53 -24.09 29.52
CA ASP A 389 -2.39 -24.76 30.81
C ASP A 389 -0.92 -24.78 31.29
N GLY A 390 0.02 -24.36 30.44
CA GLY A 390 1.44 -24.30 30.74
C GLY A 390 2.17 -25.64 30.75
N THR A 391 1.54 -26.71 30.26
CA THR A 391 2.16 -28.04 30.09
C THR A 391 3.06 -28.11 28.86
N VAL A 392 2.78 -27.29 27.84
CA VAL A 392 3.66 -27.02 26.70
C VAL A 392 4.31 -25.66 26.91
N LYS A 393 5.65 -25.63 26.90
CA LYS A 393 6.45 -24.42 27.13
C LYS A 393 7.05 -23.85 25.86
N LEU A 394 7.27 -24.67 24.83
CA LEU A 394 7.92 -24.23 23.60
C LEU A 394 7.20 -24.80 22.38
N VAL A 395 6.81 -23.92 21.45
CA VAL A 395 6.15 -24.34 20.21
C VAL A 395 6.84 -23.76 18.99
N LEU A 396 7.18 -24.63 18.05
CA LEU A 396 7.75 -24.27 16.76
C LEU A 396 6.64 -24.18 15.71
N SER A 397 6.53 -23.06 15.01
CA SER A 397 5.49 -22.83 14.00
C SER A 397 6.00 -21.95 12.86
N PRO A 398 5.75 -22.28 11.59
CA PRO A 398 6.15 -21.41 10.50
C PRO A 398 5.27 -20.16 10.38
N ARG A 399 3.94 -20.36 10.38
CA ARG A 399 2.95 -19.26 10.22
C ARG A 399 1.66 -19.44 11.01
N THR A 400 1.23 -20.66 11.32
CA THR A 400 -0.13 -20.88 11.88
C THR A 400 -0.39 -20.21 13.24
N LEU A 401 0.65 -19.95 14.04
CA LEU A 401 0.53 -19.23 15.32
C LEU A 401 0.79 -17.73 15.20
N SER A 402 1.05 -17.20 13.99
CA SER A 402 1.08 -15.74 13.76
C SER A 402 -0.32 -15.13 13.79
N GLN A 403 -1.36 -15.96 13.64
CA GLN A 403 -2.76 -15.56 13.62
C GLN A 403 -3.36 -15.41 15.03
N GLY A 404 -4.46 -14.67 15.11
CA GLY A 404 -5.31 -14.25 16.24
C GLY A 404 -5.35 -14.99 17.58
N ILE A 405 -4.90 -16.23 17.68
CA ILE A 405 -5.27 -17.23 18.69
C ILE A 405 -4.76 -16.87 20.10
N ASP A 406 -5.61 -17.05 21.11
CA ASP A 406 -5.24 -17.05 22.53
C ASP A 406 -4.57 -18.37 22.90
N ILE A 407 -3.25 -18.28 23.04
CA ILE A 407 -2.32 -19.38 23.37
C ILE A 407 -1.71 -19.22 24.76
N GLY A 408 -2.33 -18.43 25.64
CA GLY A 408 -1.88 -18.26 27.03
C GLY A 408 -0.78 -17.20 27.23
N SER A 409 -0.02 -17.33 28.32
CA SER A 409 1.03 -16.37 28.73
C SER A 409 2.33 -16.57 27.94
N VAL A 410 2.41 -15.93 26.77
CA VAL A 410 3.64 -15.91 25.96
C VAL A 410 4.50 -14.72 26.39
N ALA A 411 5.70 -14.98 26.90
CA ALA A 411 6.67 -13.94 27.26
C ALA A 411 7.72 -13.72 26.17
N ARG A 412 8.00 -14.76 25.36
CA ARG A 412 9.10 -14.76 24.39
C ARG A 412 8.67 -15.21 23.01
N ILE A 413 9.15 -14.50 22.01
CA ILE A 413 9.10 -14.91 20.61
C ILE A 413 10.54 -15.04 20.11
N VAL A 414 10.83 -16.16 19.44
CA VAL A 414 12.10 -16.43 18.78
C VAL A 414 11.86 -16.45 17.28
N HIS A 415 12.54 -15.60 16.52
CA HIS A 415 12.56 -15.66 15.05
C HIS A 415 13.81 -16.42 14.61
N VAL A 416 13.64 -17.64 14.12
CA VAL A 416 14.70 -18.36 13.41
C VAL A 416 14.59 -17.96 11.94
N GLY A 417 15.21 -16.82 11.64
CA GLY A 417 15.02 -16.06 10.42
C GLY A 417 13.92 -14.99 10.55
N LEU A 418 14.23 -13.75 10.18
CA LEU A 418 13.24 -12.69 10.10
C LEU A 418 12.31 -12.92 8.90
N PRO A 419 11.03 -12.52 9.01
CA PRO A 419 10.21 -12.32 7.82
C PRO A 419 10.75 -11.14 7.00
N GLU A 420 10.46 -11.14 5.70
CA GLU A 420 10.88 -10.08 4.76
C GLU A 420 10.08 -8.78 5.01
N GLU A 421 8.81 -8.91 5.41
CA GLU A 421 7.91 -7.79 5.68
C GLU A 421 7.83 -7.41 7.18
N VAL A 422 7.88 -6.10 7.46
CA VAL A 422 7.69 -5.53 8.80
C VAL A 422 6.30 -5.86 9.36
N ARG A 423 5.27 -5.93 8.50
CA ARG A 423 3.91 -6.33 8.88
C ARG A 423 3.88 -7.73 9.47
N GLU A 424 4.46 -8.72 8.78
CA GLU A 424 4.51 -10.10 9.28
C GLU A 424 5.31 -10.16 10.59
N PHE A 425 6.41 -9.41 10.71
CA PHE A 425 7.17 -9.29 11.95
C PHE A 425 6.29 -8.80 13.11
N LYS A 426 5.62 -7.65 12.95
CA LYS A 426 4.77 -7.06 14.01
C LYS A 426 3.54 -7.93 14.34
N GLN A 427 2.98 -8.66 13.38
CA GLN A 427 1.89 -9.62 13.61
C GLN A 427 2.34 -10.79 14.49
N ARG A 428 3.54 -11.34 14.23
CA ARG A 428 4.17 -12.35 15.09
C ARG A 428 4.41 -11.77 16.48
N GLU A 429 4.99 -10.57 16.58
CA GLU A 429 5.27 -9.90 17.86
C GLU A 429 4.01 -9.62 18.69
N GLY A 430 2.86 -9.37 18.07
CA GLY A 430 1.57 -9.19 18.74
C GLY A 430 1.03 -10.42 19.50
N ARG A 431 1.77 -11.54 19.52
CA ARG A 431 1.40 -12.78 20.23
C ARG A 431 1.91 -12.86 21.68
N LYS A 432 2.84 -11.99 22.09
CA LYS A 432 3.40 -11.97 23.45
C LYS A 432 2.93 -10.77 24.28
N GLY A 433 3.12 -10.83 25.60
CA GLY A 433 2.93 -9.67 26.49
C GLY A 433 1.49 -9.23 26.69
N ARG A 434 0.51 -10.12 26.50
CA ARG A 434 -0.92 -9.81 26.61
C ARG A 434 -1.45 -9.72 28.04
N ARG A 435 -0.66 -10.09 29.04
CA ARG A 435 -1.09 -10.15 30.44
C ARG A 435 -0.21 -9.28 31.34
N ARG A 436 -0.81 -8.77 32.42
CA ARG A 436 -0.17 -7.83 33.33
C ARG A 436 0.86 -8.47 34.26
N ASP A 437 0.73 -9.77 34.53
CA ASP A 437 1.66 -10.57 35.35
C ASP A 437 3.03 -10.77 34.69
N ILE A 438 3.14 -10.54 33.38
CA ILE A 438 4.40 -10.58 32.64
C ILE A 438 5.16 -9.24 32.88
N PRO A 439 6.37 -9.27 33.50
CA PRO A 439 7.11 -8.05 33.81
C PRO A 439 7.72 -7.39 32.56
N PHE A 440 8.28 -8.19 31.65
CA PHE A 440 8.83 -7.78 30.36
C PHE A 440 8.69 -8.93 29.36
N THR A 441 8.82 -8.61 28.08
CA THR A 441 8.81 -9.57 26.98
C THR A 441 10.13 -9.56 26.22
N GLU A 442 10.40 -10.63 25.48
CA GLU A 442 11.64 -10.75 24.70
C GLU A 442 11.35 -11.14 23.24
N THR A 443 12.05 -10.50 22.31
CA THR A 443 12.19 -10.95 20.92
C THR A 443 13.60 -11.48 20.77
N VAL A 444 13.79 -12.74 20.42
CA VAL A 444 15.13 -13.29 20.14
C VAL A 444 15.22 -13.57 18.66
N VAL A 445 16.13 -12.88 17.97
CA VAL A 445 16.36 -13.04 16.54
C VAL A 445 17.61 -13.89 16.35
N ILE A 446 17.44 -15.04 15.70
CA ILE A 446 18.50 -15.93 15.26
C ILE A 446 18.59 -15.83 13.74
N PRO A 447 19.55 -15.07 13.19
CA PRO A 447 19.73 -14.92 11.76
C PRO A 447 19.92 -16.28 11.08
N SER A 448 19.15 -16.55 10.03
CA SER A 448 19.24 -17.82 9.29
C SER A 448 18.84 -17.74 7.81
N THR A 449 18.38 -16.58 7.33
CA THR A 449 17.87 -16.36 5.97
C THR A 449 18.74 -15.39 5.18
N LEU A 450 18.52 -15.34 3.87
CA LEU A 450 19.13 -14.34 2.98
C LEU A 450 18.78 -12.92 3.42
N TRP A 451 17.50 -12.69 3.72
CA TRP A 451 17.01 -11.40 4.17
C TRP A 451 17.77 -10.91 5.40
N ASP A 452 17.99 -11.80 6.39
CA ASP A 452 18.81 -11.47 7.56
C ASP A 452 20.24 -11.10 7.16
N ARG A 453 20.84 -11.86 6.24
CA ARG A 453 22.21 -11.61 5.75
C ARG A 453 22.30 -10.23 5.09
N GLU A 454 21.39 -9.92 4.17
CA GLU A 454 21.39 -8.64 3.46
C GLU A 454 21.16 -7.48 4.43
N LEU A 455 20.16 -7.57 5.30
CA LEU A 455 19.90 -6.54 6.31
C LEU A 455 21.10 -6.33 7.25
N LEU A 456 21.69 -7.41 7.78
CA LEU A 456 22.81 -7.32 8.73
C LEU A 456 24.14 -6.98 8.06
N SER A 457 24.30 -7.23 6.76
CA SER A 457 25.47 -6.76 6.00
C SER A 457 25.51 -5.23 5.88
N ARG A 458 24.39 -4.53 6.10
CA ARG A 458 24.36 -3.07 6.23
C ARG A 458 24.64 -2.60 7.66
N GLY A 459 24.76 -3.53 8.61
CA GLY A 459 25.07 -3.29 10.01
C GLY A 459 23.85 -3.41 10.93
N VAL A 460 24.10 -3.47 12.23
CA VAL A 460 23.04 -3.65 13.25
C VAL A 460 22.05 -2.46 13.27
N GLN A 461 22.49 -1.26 12.90
CA GLN A 461 21.62 -0.07 12.82
C GLN A 461 20.52 -0.23 11.75
N ALA A 462 20.82 -0.87 10.62
CA ALA A 462 19.80 -1.16 9.60
C ALA A 462 18.73 -2.11 10.14
N PHE A 463 19.13 -3.11 10.94
CA PHE A 463 18.20 -3.98 11.67
C PHE A 463 17.33 -3.20 12.66
N GLU A 464 17.90 -2.30 13.46
CA GLU A 464 17.12 -1.46 14.40
C GLU A 464 16.08 -0.61 13.68
N LYS A 465 16.47 0.02 12.56
CA LYS A 465 15.58 0.83 11.72
C LYS A 465 14.46 -0.02 11.13
N TRP A 466 14.76 -1.22 10.63
CA TRP A 466 13.75 -2.12 10.09
C TRP A 466 12.77 -2.62 11.16
N VAL A 467 13.26 -3.03 12.34
CA VAL A 467 12.41 -3.44 13.48
C VAL A 467 11.51 -2.30 13.96
N SER A 468 12.03 -1.07 13.91
CA SER A 468 11.32 0.13 14.35
C SER A 468 10.49 0.79 13.24
N ALA A 469 10.52 0.25 12.02
CA ALA A 469 9.81 0.82 10.89
C ALA A 469 8.30 0.83 11.15
N PRO A 470 7.59 1.89 10.76
CA PRO A 470 6.13 1.94 10.85
C PRO A 470 5.51 0.83 9.99
N LEU A 471 4.35 0.35 10.41
CA LEU A 471 3.51 -0.52 9.58
C LEU A 471 3.08 0.23 8.33
N GLU A 472 2.89 -0.50 7.22
CA GLU A 472 2.27 0.13 6.06
C GLU A 472 0.85 0.54 6.42
N ILE A 473 0.46 1.71 5.95
CA ILE A 473 -0.89 2.20 6.15
C ILE A 473 -1.83 1.51 5.18
N THR A 474 -3.00 1.11 5.68
CA THR A 474 -4.10 0.76 4.80
C THR A 474 -4.82 2.06 4.43
N LEU A 475 -4.80 2.41 3.14
CA LEU A 475 -5.63 3.50 2.62
C LEU A 475 -6.92 2.91 2.05
N VAL A 476 -8.04 3.43 2.53
CA VAL A 476 -9.37 3.07 2.05
C VAL A 476 -9.77 4.00 0.92
N ASN A 477 -10.40 3.47 -0.13
CA ASN A 477 -11.00 4.27 -1.20
C ASN A 477 -12.49 3.93 -1.29
N LYS A 478 -13.35 4.84 -0.83
CA LYS A 478 -14.81 4.61 -0.83
C LYS A 478 -15.41 4.57 -2.24
N GLU A 479 -14.73 5.17 -3.23
CA GLU A 479 -15.17 5.23 -4.63
C GLU A 479 -14.61 4.12 -5.51
N ASN A 480 -13.91 3.15 -4.92
CA ASN A 480 -13.25 2.07 -5.63
C ASN A 480 -14.26 1.26 -6.48
N ASN A 481 -13.97 1.12 -7.77
CA ASN A 481 -14.85 0.51 -8.76
C ASN A 481 -14.98 -1.01 -8.58
N TYR A 482 -14.05 -1.66 -7.89
CA TYR A 482 -14.09 -3.11 -7.63
C TYR A 482 -15.35 -3.52 -6.86
N GLY A 483 -15.64 -2.86 -5.75
CA GLY A 483 -16.84 -3.04 -4.95
C GLY A 483 -18.11 -2.64 -5.72
N LYS A 484 -18.03 -1.58 -6.54
CA LYS A 484 -19.13 -1.13 -7.41
C LYS A 484 -19.52 -2.21 -8.43
N VAL A 485 -18.56 -2.92 -9.03
CA VAL A 485 -18.84 -4.06 -9.93
C VAL A 485 -19.62 -5.15 -9.20
N PHE A 486 -19.17 -5.57 -8.00
CA PHE A 486 -19.89 -6.58 -7.23
C PHE A 486 -21.32 -6.13 -6.91
N TYR A 487 -21.49 -4.89 -6.44
CA TYR A 487 -22.79 -4.35 -6.06
C TYR A 487 -23.75 -4.20 -7.26
N ALA A 488 -23.25 -3.72 -8.41
CA ALA A 488 -24.04 -3.64 -9.65
C ALA A 488 -24.46 -5.04 -10.15
N LEU A 489 -23.54 -6.02 -10.11
CA LEU A 489 -23.90 -7.42 -10.43
C LEU A 489 -24.92 -7.97 -9.43
N PHE A 490 -24.78 -7.69 -8.14
CA PHE A 490 -25.76 -8.09 -7.11
C PHE A 490 -27.16 -7.55 -7.43
N LYS A 491 -27.27 -6.27 -7.84
CA LYS A 491 -28.54 -5.68 -8.30
C LYS A 491 -29.14 -6.43 -9.47
N LEU A 492 -28.35 -6.72 -10.51
CA LEU A 492 -28.82 -7.49 -11.67
C LEU A 492 -29.34 -8.88 -11.27
N PHE A 493 -28.60 -9.63 -10.45
CA PHE A 493 -29.01 -10.96 -10.00
C PHE A 493 -30.25 -10.92 -9.10
N SER A 494 -30.42 -9.85 -8.30
CA SER A 494 -31.60 -9.61 -7.46
C SER A 494 -32.75 -8.89 -8.18
N ARG A 495 -32.65 -8.68 -9.50
CA ARG A 495 -33.66 -8.01 -10.35
C ARG A 495 -33.95 -6.55 -9.96
N GLN A 496 -32.98 -5.88 -9.37
CA GLN A 496 -33.03 -4.46 -9.09
C GLN A 496 -32.59 -3.66 -10.33
N LYS A 497 -33.01 -2.39 -10.41
CA LYS A 497 -32.59 -1.48 -11.48
C LYS A 497 -31.18 -0.98 -11.23
N LEU A 498 -30.39 -0.91 -12.29
CA LEU A 498 -29.08 -0.23 -12.27
C LEU A 498 -29.26 1.27 -12.42
N THR A 499 -28.37 2.04 -11.80
CA THR A 499 -28.15 3.44 -12.16
C THR A 499 -27.47 3.53 -13.53
N ARG A 500 -27.43 4.74 -14.11
CA ARG A 500 -26.73 4.99 -15.37
C ARG A 500 -25.24 4.65 -15.25
N ASP A 501 -24.58 5.15 -14.22
CA ASP A 501 -23.14 4.94 -13.99
C ASP A 501 -22.81 3.46 -13.74
N GLU A 502 -23.68 2.73 -13.04
CA GLU A 502 -23.53 1.28 -12.82
C GLU A 502 -23.61 0.50 -14.13
N TYR A 503 -24.55 0.87 -15.02
CA TYR A 503 -24.67 0.25 -16.34
C TYR A 503 -23.46 0.57 -17.23
N GLU A 504 -23.06 1.85 -17.32
CA GLU A 504 -21.91 2.29 -18.11
C GLU A 504 -20.61 1.60 -17.65
N LEU A 505 -20.42 1.43 -16.34
CA LEU A 505 -19.29 0.67 -15.79
C LEU A 505 -19.31 -0.79 -16.25
N LEU A 506 -20.43 -1.50 -16.10
CA LEU A 506 -20.53 -2.91 -16.51
C LEU A 506 -20.39 -3.11 -18.02
N GLU A 507 -20.90 -2.17 -18.82
CA GLU A 507 -20.79 -2.16 -20.28
C GLU A 507 -19.35 -1.91 -20.73
N LYS A 508 -18.65 -0.91 -20.15
CA LYS A 508 -17.22 -0.65 -20.40
C LYS A 508 -16.36 -1.88 -20.13
N LEU A 509 -16.70 -2.65 -19.10
CA LEU A 509 -16.00 -3.89 -18.72
C LEU A 509 -16.43 -5.11 -19.56
N GLY A 510 -17.39 -4.95 -20.48
CA GLY A 510 -17.92 -6.04 -21.31
C GLY A 510 -18.70 -7.10 -20.52
N LEU A 511 -19.18 -6.78 -19.32
CA LEU A 511 -19.92 -7.68 -18.43
C LEU A 511 -21.41 -7.71 -18.78
N VAL A 512 -21.92 -6.62 -19.36
CA VAL A 512 -23.30 -6.47 -19.83
C VAL A 512 -23.29 -5.98 -21.28
N ARG A 513 -24.29 -6.39 -22.05
CA ARG A 513 -24.59 -5.88 -23.39
C ARG A 513 -26.09 -5.91 -23.60
N ASP A 514 -26.67 -4.84 -24.14
CA ASP A 514 -28.11 -4.71 -24.40
C ASP A 514 -28.97 -5.03 -23.16
N GLY A 515 -28.51 -4.59 -21.97
CA GLY A 515 -29.19 -4.86 -20.69
C GLY A 515 -29.06 -6.29 -20.15
N GLN A 516 -28.31 -7.19 -20.80
CA GLN A 516 -28.15 -8.59 -20.39
C GLN A 516 -26.69 -8.95 -20.05
N LEU A 517 -26.50 -9.88 -19.10
CA LEU A 517 -25.18 -10.39 -18.73
C LEU A 517 -24.54 -11.17 -19.88
N THR A 518 -23.33 -10.77 -20.24
CA THR A 518 -22.48 -11.51 -21.19
C THR A 518 -21.95 -12.80 -20.55
N ARG A 519 -21.29 -13.65 -21.35
CA ARG A 519 -20.56 -14.82 -20.82
C ARG A 519 -19.50 -14.40 -19.80
N THR A 520 -18.81 -13.28 -20.07
CA THR A 520 -17.82 -12.69 -19.17
C THR A 520 -18.46 -12.18 -17.89
N GLY A 521 -19.62 -11.51 -17.96
CA GLY A 521 -20.37 -11.08 -16.77
C GLY A 521 -20.78 -12.24 -15.86
N LYS A 522 -21.26 -13.34 -16.44
CA LYS A 522 -21.59 -14.56 -15.67
C LYS A 522 -20.35 -15.20 -15.04
N ALA A 523 -19.21 -15.21 -15.74
CA ALA A 523 -17.94 -15.69 -15.20
C ALA A 523 -17.45 -14.79 -14.06
N ALA A 524 -17.46 -13.46 -14.23
CA ALA A 524 -17.09 -12.50 -13.19
C ALA A 524 -17.95 -12.69 -11.92
N TRP A 525 -19.27 -12.83 -12.05
CA TRP A 525 -20.12 -13.13 -10.89
C TRP A 525 -19.79 -14.46 -10.22
N ARG A 526 -19.38 -15.48 -10.95
CA ARG A 526 -18.97 -16.77 -10.37
C ARG A 526 -17.62 -16.65 -9.67
N ASP A 527 -16.68 -15.96 -10.29
CA ASP A 527 -15.25 -15.99 -9.96
C ASP A 527 -14.85 -14.89 -8.95
N LEU A 528 -15.67 -13.84 -8.77
CA LEU A 528 -15.49 -12.80 -7.75
C LEU A 528 -15.52 -13.38 -6.33
N ASN A 529 -14.36 -13.66 -5.75
CA ASN A 529 -14.24 -14.16 -4.38
C ASN A 529 -13.67 -13.09 -3.46
N PHE A 530 -13.95 -13.22 -2.15
CA PHE A 530 -13.42 -12.27 -1.17
C PHE A 530 -11.89 -12.39 -1.09
N TYR A 531 -11.38 -13.56 -0.69
CA TYR A 531 -9.96 -13.89 -0.79
C TYR A 531 -9.63 -14.49 -2.16
N GLU A 532 -8.42 -14.27 -2.65
CA GLU A 532 -7.90 -14.99 -3.82
C GLU A 532 -7.86 -16.53 -3.59
N PHE A 533 -7.82 -16.95 -2.33
CA PHE A 533 -7.67 -18.33 -1.86
C PHE A 533 -8.99 -19.06 -1.53
N ALA A 534 -10.16 -18.45 -1.71
CA ALA A 534 -11.40 -19.03 -1.17
C ALA A 534 -12.06 -20.14 -2.06
N PRO A 535 -12.59 -21.24 -1.48
CA PRO A 535 -13.12 -22.40 -2.23
C PRO A 535 -14.36 -22.10 -3.10
N PRO A 536 -14.68 -22.95 -4.10
CA PRO A 536 -14.34 -24.40 -4.14
C PRO A 536 -12.98 -24.78 -4.74
N PHE A 537 -12.28 -23.87 -5.41
CA PHE A 537 -11.28 -24.24 -6.43
C PHE A 537 -9.86 -23.73 -6.14
N GLY A 538 -9.33 -24.05 -4.97
CA GLY A 538 -7.88 -24.04 -4.81
C GLY A 538 -7.27 -25.16 -5.65
N ILE A 539 -6.10 -24.93 -6.25
CA ILE A 539 -5.40 -25.96 -7.02
C ILE A 539 -4.73 -26.91 -6.03
N LYS A 540 -4.98 -28.22 -6.19
CA LYS A 540 -4.47 -29.24 -5.27
C LYS A 540 -2.96 -29.28 -5.33
N ARG A 541 -2.31 -29.43 -4.18
CA ARG A 541 -0.87 -29.48 -4.06
C ARG A 541 -0.46 -30.73 -3.30
N VAL A 542 0.51 -31.45 -3.82
CA VAL A 542 0.98 -32.71 -3.24
C VAL A 542 2.49 -32.73 -3.24
N PHE A 543 3.04 -33.06 -2.08
CA PHE A 543 4.44 -33.35 -1.89
C PHE A 543 4.67 -34.85 -1.99
N VAL A 544 5.57 -35.28 -2.86
CA VAL A 544 5.93 -36.68 -3.05
C VAL A 544 7.34 -36.89 -2.50
N ASP A 545 7.46 -37.77 -1.51
CA ASP A 545 8.76 -38.05 -0.89
C ASP A 545 9.66 -38.94 -1.76
N GLU A 546 10.83 -39.34 -1.24
CA GLU A 546 11.78 -40.19 -1.96
C GLU A 546 11.28 -41.62 -2.19
N ASN A 547 10.36 -42.08 -1.35
CA ASN A 547 9.74 -43.41 -1.42
C ASN A 547 8.51 -43.42 -2.34
N GLY A 548 8.09 -42.25 -2.83
CA GLY A 548 6.90 -42.08 -3.66
C GLY A 548 5.61 -41.90 -2.85
N GLU A 549 5.69 -41.70 -1.54
CA GLU A 549 4.52 -41.43 -0.70
C GLU A 549 4.00 -40.01 -0.95
N GLU A 550 2.69 -39.91 -1.24
CA GLU A 550 2.02 -38.64 -1.47
C GLU A 550 1.47 -38.03 -0.18
N ARG A 551 1.82 -36.77 0.08
CA ARG A 551 1.24 -35.95 1.15
C ARG A 551 0.56 -34.72 0.55
N TYR A 552 -0.72 -34.53 0.85
CA TYR A 552 -1.42 -33.30 0.48
C TYR A 552 -0.91 -32.10 1.29
N LEU A 553 -0.60 -31.02 0.60
CA LEU A 553 -0.29 -29.72 1.16
C LEU A 553 -1.53 -28.80 1.09
N GLU A 554 -1.45 -27.61 1.68
CA GLU A 554 -2.46 -26.56 1.48
C GLU A 554 -2.65 -26.25 -0.01
N ASP A 555 -3.92 -26.11 -0.42
CA ASP A 555 -4.29 -25.70 -1.77
C ASP A 555 -3.79 -24.28 -2.05
N VAL A 556 -3.50 -23.98 -3.33
CA VAL A 556 -3.00 -22.65 -3.75
C VAL A 556 -4.03 -21.91 -4.58
N SER A 557 -3.97 -20.56 -4.57
CA SER A 557 -4.82 -19.73 -5.43
C SER A 557 -4.40 -19.84 -6.91
N PHE A 558 -5.26 -19.37 -7.81
CA PHE A 558 -4.90 -19.25 -9.22
C PHE A 558 -3.79 -18.21 -9.46
N SER A 559 -3.71 -17.17 -8.62
CA SER A 559 -2.62 -16.19 -8.67
C SER A 559 -1.29 -16.84 -8.27
N ASP A 560 -1.27 -17.53 -7.12
CA ASP A 560 -0.11 -18.28 -6.64
C ASP A 560 0.35 -19.34 -7.63
N LEU A 561 -0.57 -20.04 -8.32
CA LEU A 561 -0.19 -20.94 -9.40
C LEU A 561 0.69 -20.24 -10.44
N VAL A 562 0.24 -19.07 -10.89
CA VAL A 562 0.91 -18.30 -11.95
C VAL A 562 2.25 -17.75 -11.47
N GLU A 563 2.35 -17.31 -10.22
CA GLU A 563 3.49 -16.56 -9.70
C GLU A 563 4.52 -17.41 -8.94
N LYS A 564 4.11 -18.56 -8.40
CA LYS A 564 4.91 -19.32 -7.42
C LYS A 564 4.98 -20.81 -7.69
N PHE A 565 4.02 -21.40 -8.39
CA PHE A 565 3.92 -22.85 -8.55
C PHE A 565 3.95 -23.31 -10.01
N GLN A 566 5.08 -23.05 -10.68
CA GLN A 566 5.41 -23.57 -12.01
C GLN A 566 6.55 -24.58 -11.92
N VAL A 567 6.69 -25.48 -12.90
CA VAL A 567 7.79 -26.48 -12.90
C VAL A 567 9.15 -25.78 -12.77
N GLY A 568 9.94 -26.18 -11.78
CA GLY A 568 11.20 -25.55 -11.40
C GLY A 568 11.10 -24.54 -10.27
N CYS A 569 9.90 -24.12 -9.86
CA CYS A 569 9.77 -23.23 -8.70
C CYS A 569 10.05 -23.99 -7.40
N ILE A 570 10.85 -23.38 -6.54
CA ILE A 570 11.20 -23.84 -5.21
C ILE A 570 10.12 -23.35 -4.24
N ASP A 571 9.40 -24.29 -3.61
CA ASP A 571 8.47 -23.98 -2.54
C ASP A 571 9.23 -23.91 -1.20
N TYR A 572 9.42 -22.69 -0.71
CA TYR A 572 10.07 -22.44 0.57
C TYR A 572 9.25 -22.89 1.79
N SER A 573 7.96 -23.20 1.64
CA SER A 573 7.13 -23.70 2.75
C SER A 573 7.34 -25.20 3.00
N SER A 574 7.68 -25.95 1.94
CA SER A 574 7.88 -27.39 1.92
C SER A 574 9.34 -27.81 1.68
N ASP A 575 10.27 -26.85 1.54
CA ASP A 575 11.64 -27.03 1.03
C ASP A 575 11.72 -27.93 -0.22
N GLY A 576 10.66 -27.87 -1.05
CA GLY A 576 10.48 -28.68 -2.24
C GLY A 576 10.71 -27.90 -3.52
N VAL A 577 10.70 -28.60 -4.65
CA VAL A 577 10.61 -28.01 -5.99
C VAL A 577 9.40 -28.59 -6.71
N VAL A 578 8.68 -27.76 -7.46
CA VAL A 578 7.61 -28.21 -8.34
C VAL A 578 8.24 -28.97 -9.50
N VAL A 579 7.95 -30.26 -9.60
CA VAL A 579 8.48 -31.13 -10.66
C VAL A 579 7.49 -31.33 -11.79
N PHE A 580 6.19 -31.22 -11.50
CA PHE A 580 5.16 -31.55 -12.48
C PHE A 580 3.82 -30.84 -12.19
N LEU A 581 3.10 -30.50 -13.27
CA LEU A 581 1.74 -29.96 -13.22
C LEU A 581 0.78 -30.93 -13.92
N LEU A 582 -0.19 -31.46 -13.19
CA LEU A 582 -1.24 -32.29 -13.76
C LEU A 582 -2.31 -31.40 -14.40
N LEU A 583 -2.44 -31.50 -15.72
CA LEU A 583 -3.40 -30.73 -16.51
C LEU A 583 -4.74 -31.46 -16.68
N GLY A 584 -5.81 -30.72 -16.96
CA GLY A 584 -7.12 -31.27 -17.29
C GLY A 584 -8.09 -30.25 -17.89
N GLY A 585 -9.38 -30.61 -17.90
CA GLY A 585 -10.44 -29.84 -18.55
C GLY A 585 -10.52 -30.10 -20.07
N SER A 586 -11.55 -29.60 -20.74
CA SER A 586 -11.77 -29.84 -22.17
C SER A 586 -10.70 -29.22 -23.09
N SER A 587 -9.96 -28.23 -22.60
CA SER A 587 -8.84 -27.60 -23.30
C SER A 587 -7.47 -28.19 -22.95
N GLY A 588 -7.38 -29.05 -21.92
CA GLY A 588 -6.10 -29.57 -21.41
C GLY A 588 -5.17 -28.50 -20.80
N ARG A 589 -5.67 -27.28 -20.52
CA ARG A 589 -4.85 -26.15 -20.02
C ARG A 589 -5.14 -25.75 -18.58
N VAL A 590 -6.08 -26.44 -17.91
CA VAL A 590 -6.43 -26.16 -16.52
C VAL A 590 -5.58 -27.03 -15.61
N VAL A 591 -4.78 -26.42 -14.75
CA VAL A 591 -4.00 -27.15 -13.74
C VAL A 591 -4.94 -27.71 -12.67
N ARG A 592 -4.88 -29.02 -12.44
CA ARG A 592 -5.68 -29.73 -11.43
C ARG A 592 -4.89 -30.06 -10.17
N LYS A 593 -3.61 -30.41 -10.32
CA LYS A 593 -2.72 -30.80 -9.22
C LYS A 593 -1.28 -30.33 -9.50
N ILE A 594 -0.64 -29.72 -8.51
CA ILE A 594 0.78 -29.38 -8.48
C ILE A 594 1.49 -30.51 -7.73
N VAL A 595 2.59 -31.01 -8.29
CA VAL A 595 3.41 -32.05 -7.70
C VAL A 595 4.78 -31.49 -7.35
N GLU A 596 5.11 -31.55 -6.07
CA GLU A 596 6.39 -31.13 -5.51
C GLU A 596 7.20 -32.34 -5.04
N GLN A 597 8.53 -32.24 -5.11
CA GLN A 597 9.46 -33.22 -4.56
C GLN A 597 10.59 -32.52 -3.82
N PRO A 598 11.34 -33.22 -2.94
CA PRO A 598 12.49 -32.64 -2.25
C PRO A 598 13.51 -32.00 -3.19
N LEU A 599 14.07 -30.85 -2.82
CA LEU A 599 15.12 -30.16 -3.58
C LEU A 599 16.47 -30.92 -3.50
N ARG A 600 16.63 -31.97 -4.32
CA ARG A 600 17.84 -32.81 -4.39
C ARG A 600 18.28 -33.08 -5.82
N GLU A 601 19.57 -32.97 -6.10
CA GLU A 601 20.11 -33.16 -7.45
C GLU A 601 19.71 -34.51 -8.08
N SER A 602 19.67 -35.59 -7.28
CA SER A 602 19.25 -36.94 -7.74
C SER A 602 17.79 -37.03 -8.18
N ILE A 603 16.92 -36.17 -7.67
CA ILE A 603 15.49 -36.11 -8.01
C ILE A 603 15.31 -35.24 -9.25
N LEU A 604 15.87 -34.04 -9.22
CA LEU A 604 15.78 -33.07 -10.32
C LEU A 604 16.39 -33.64 -11.61
N ALA A 605 17.46 -34.44 -11.53
CA ALA A 605 18.06 -35.11 -12.69
C ALA A 605 17.12 -36.12 -13.39
N ARG A 606 16.02 -36.54 -12.76
CA ARG A 606 15.00 -37.43 -13.36
C ARG A 606 13.98 -36.69 -14.23
N HIS A 607 13.99 -35.36 -14.20
CA HIS A 607 13.05 -34.51 -14.92
C HIS A 607 13.82 -33.65 -15.94
N ASP A 608 13.58 -33.84 -17.23
CA ASP A 608 14.41 -33.26 -18.31
C ASP A 608 14.66 -31.75 -18.17
N ALA A 609 13.61 -30.97 -17.88
CA ALA A 609 13.74 -29.52 -17.72
C ALA A 609 14.61 -29.12 -16.51
N LEU A 610 14.53 -29.87 -15.41
CA LEU A 610 15.30 -29.61 -14.19
C LEU A 610 16.73 -30.13 -14.31
N ALA A 611 16.94 -31.23 -15.06
CA ALA A 611 18.26 -31.75 -15.38
C ALA A 611 19.09 -30.70 -16.15
N TYR A 612 18.50 -30.04 -17.15
CA TYR A 612 19.13 -28.93 -17.85
C TYR A 612 19.52 -27.78 -16.90
N ALA A 613 18.59 -27.35 -16.03
CA ALA A 613 18.83 -26.26 -15.09
C ALA A 613 19.97 -26.59 -14.11
N ILE A 614 20.10 -27.85 -13.66
CA ILE A 614 21.22 -28.31 -12.83
C ILE A 614 22.55 -28.24 -13.57
N GLU A 615 22.60 -28.67 -14.84
CA GLU A 615 23.85 -28.65 -15.61
C GLU A 615 24.34 -27.22 -15.83
N GLU A 616 23.46 -26.28 -16.15
CA GLU A 616 23.80 -24.86 -16.24
C GLU A 616 24.22 -24.28 -14.87
N TYR A 617 23.61 -24.74 -13.77
CA TYR A 617 24.02 -24.35 -12.42
C TYR A 617 25.44 -24.84 -12.11
N ARG A 618 25.74 -26.12 -12.38
CA ARG A 618 27.10 -26.68 -12.21
C ARG A 618 28.12 -25.94 -13.06
N ARG A 619 27.76 -25.60 -14.29
CA ARG A 619 28.60 -24.82 -15.20
C ARG A 619 28.89 -23.43 -14.64
N ALA A 620 27.89 -22.73 -14.12
CA ALA A 620 28.07 -21.42 -13.51
C ALA A 620 29.03 -21.49 -12.30
N LYS A 621 28.82 -22.44 -11.39
CA LYS A 621 29.71 -22.66 -10.24
C LYS A 621 31.14 -22.99 -10.67
N SER A 622 31.30 -23.85 -11.68
CA SER A 622 32.61 -24.19 -12.25
C SER A 622 33.32 -22.97 -12.87
N MET A 623 32.60 -22.13 -13.60
CA MET A 623 33.15 -20.87 -14.16
C MET A 623 33.64 -19.91 -13.07
N TRP A 624 32.99 -19.88 -11.91
CA TRP A 624 33.44 -19.10 -10.76
C TRP A 624 34.53 -19.79 -9.92
N GLY A 625 34.90 -21.03 -10.26
CA GLY A 625 35.88 -21.83 -9.50
C GLY A 625 35.34 -22.33 -8.16
N GLU A 626 34.02 -22.50 -8.06
CA GLU A 626 33.30 -22.84 -6.83
C GLU A 626 32.79 -24.29 -6.85
N ARG A 627 32.66 -24.91 -5.67
CA ARG A 627 32.02 -26.23 -5.56
C ARG A 627 30.50 -26.07 -5.69
N SER A 628 29.86 -26.93 -6.48
CA SER A 628 28.40 -26.96 -6.57
C SER A 628 27.79 -27.73 -5.40
N SER A 629 26.84 -27.12 -4.70
CA SER A 629 26.00 -27.80 -3.71
C SER A 629 24.62 -27.16 -3.69
N LEU A 630 23.68 -27.71 -4.49
CA LEU A 630 22.37 -27.11 -4.72
C LEU A 630 21.63 -26.76 -3.43
N PHE A 631 21.54 -27.72 -2.50
CA PHE A 631 20.83 -27.52 -1.24
C PHE A 631 21.55 -26.54 -0.30
N SER A 632 22.89 -26.56 -0.27
CA SER A 632 23.67 -25.58 0.51
C SER A 632 23.47 -24.17 -0.03
N ASP A 633 23.50 -23.99 -1.35
CA ASP A 633 23.28 -22.70 -1.99
C ASP A 633 21.85 -22.21 -1.77
N TYR A 634 20.84 -23.10 -1.82
CA TYR A 634 19.46 -22.80 -1.42
C TYR A 634 19.35 -22.31 0.03
N VAL A 635 19.88 -23.07 1.00
CA VAL A 635 19.82 -22.71 2.43
C VAL A 635 20.55 -21.40 2.73
N ARG A 636 21.66 -21.13 2.02
CA ARG A 636 22.43 -19.88 2.13
C ARG A 636 21.80 -18.72 1.34
N GLY A 637 20.68 -18.95 0.66
CA GLY A 637 19.99 -17.95 -0.15
C GLY A 637 20.70 -17.57 -1.46
N LYS A 638 21.70 -18.35 -1.87
CA LYS A 638 22.43 -18.18 -3.12
C LYS A 638 21.71 -18.80 -4.31
N LEU A 639 20.68 -19.61 -4.08
CA LEU A 639 19.79 -20.15 -5.10
C LEU A 639 18.35 -19.79 -4.76
N ARG A 640 17.67 -19.11 -5.69
CA ARG A 640 16.23 -18.85 -5.64
C ARG A 640 15.60 -19.10 -7.00
N SER A 641 14.30 -19.35 -7.00
CA SER A 641 13.50 -19.45 -8.23
C SER A 641 12.42 -18.36 -8.27
N GLU A 642 12.06 -17.94 -9.47
CA GLU A 642 10.96 -17.01 -9.74
C GLU A 642 10.14 -17.50 -10.94
N ALA A 643 8.81 -17.53 -10.84
CA ALA A 643 7.95 -17.67 -12.01
C ALA A 643 7.64 -16.27 -12.56
N VAL A 644 8.22 -15.95 -13.71
CA VAL A 644 7.96 -14.68 -14.39
C VAL A 644 6.61 -14.79 -15.07
N ALA A 645 5.71 -13.85 -14.76
CA ALA A 645 4.40 -13.75 -15.37
C ALA A 645 4.33 -12.60 -16.38
N ASN A 646 3.72 -12.86 -17.53
CA ASN A 646 3.27 -11.82 -18.44
C ASN A 646 1.97 -11.24 -17.92
N VAL A 647 2.01 -9.96 -17.60
CA VAL A 647 0.87 -9.20 -17.07
C VAL A 647 0.29 -8.33 -18.18
N ILE A 648 -1.03 -8.40 -18.36
CA ILE A 648 -1.79 -7.54 -19.26
C ILE A 648 -2.73 -6.70 -18.39
N PRO A 649 -2.30 -5.51 -17.97
CA PRO A 649 -3.13 -4.59 -17.20
C PRO A 649 -4.04 -3.77 -18.11
N PRO A 650 -5.07 -3.11 -17.55
CA PRO A 650 -5.83 -2.11 -18.30
C PRO A 650 -4.93 -0.92 -18.66
N SER A 651 -5.15 -0.36 -19.85
CA SER A 651 -4.38 0.78 -20.35
C SER A 651 -4.93 2.14 -19.90
N GLU A 652 -6.16 2.17 -19.36
CA GLU A 652 -6.85 3.40 -18.94
C GLU A 652 -7.83 3.15 -17.77
N GLY A 653 -7.44 3.59 -16.58
CA GLY A 653 -8.25 3.54 -15.36
C GLY A 653 -8.59 2.11 -14.92
N PHE A 654 -9.77 1.93 -14.33
CA PHE A 654 -10.26 0.63 -13.89
C PHE A 654 -10.65 -0.30 -15.06
N GLY A 655 -10.14 -1.54 -15.07
CA GLY A 655 -10.43 -2.51 -16.11
C GLY A 655 -10.00 -3.95 -15.81
N LEU A 656 -10.22 -4.83 -16.79
CA LEU A 656 -9.80 -6.24 -16.73
C LEU A 656 -8.28 -6.37 -16.77
N TYR A 657 -7.78 -7.29 -15.97
CA TYR A 657 -6.38 -7.56 -15.76
C TYR A 657 -6.11 -9.06 -15.87
N TYR A 658 -5.02 -9.45 -16.53
CA TYR A 658 -4.66 -10.86 -16.74
C TYR A 658 -3.20 -11.12 -16.38
N LYS A 659 -2.94 -12.22 -15.67
CA LYS A 659 -1.59 -12.78 -15.51
C LYS A 659 -1.49 -14.14 -16.18
N PHE A 660 -0.43 -14.35 -16.95
CA PHE A 660 -0.09 -15.62 -17.56
C PHE A 660 1.34 -16.00 -17.17
N PRO A 661 1.60 -17.24 -16.73
CA PRO A 661 2.96 -17.63 -16.42
C PRO A 661 3.73 -17.72 -17.75
N TYR A 662 4.90 -17.11 -17.81
CA TYR A 662 5.72 -17.07 -19.02
C TYR A 662 6.85 -18.08 -18.94
N LYS A 663 7.69 -17.98 -17.90
CA LYS A 663 8.85 -18.84 -17.70
C LYS A 663 9.28 -18.90 -16.25
N VAL A 664 10.12 -19.87 -15.92
CA VAL A 664 10.73 -19.99 -14.58
C VAL A 664 12.22 -19.71 -14.69
N LEU A 665 12.70 -18.84 -13.80
CA LEU A 665 14.11 -18.46 -13.71
C LEU A 665 14.68 -18.93 -12.38
N TRP A 666 15.89 -19.47 -12.41
CA TRP A 666 16.74 -19.68 -11.24
C TRP A 666 17.79 -18.60 -11.20
N TYR A 667 17.87 -17.88 -10.09
CA TYR A 667 18.92 -16.93 -9.81
C TYR A 667 19.94 -17.58 -8.90
N ILE A 668 21.20 -17.55 -9.34
CA ILE A 668 22.32 -18.10 -8.61
C ILE A 668 23.34 -16.99 -8.35
N GLU A 669 23.83 -16.92 -7.14
CA GLU A 669 24.85 -15.97 -6.72
C GLU A 669 26.17 -16.68 -6.41
N SER A 670 27.28 -16.10 -6.87
CA SER A 670 28.64 -16.56 -6.56
C SER A 670 28.98 -16.41 -5.07
N GLU A 671 29.91 -17.21 -4.57
CA GLU A 671 30.52 -17.04 -3.25
C GLU A 671 31.46 -15.83 -3.23
N ARG A 672 32.24 -15.63 -4.30
CA ARG A 672 33.20 -14.53 -4.45
C ARG A 672 32.53 -13.26 -4.97
N GLY A 673 33.18 -12.12 -4.79
CA GLY A 673 32.66 -10.83 -5.23
C GLY A 673 33.70 -9.72 -5.21
N ARG A 674 33.24 -8.49 -5.43
CA ARG A 674 34.04 -7.26 -5.39
C ARG A 674 33.45 -6.27 -4.40
N LEU A 675 34.32 -5.47 -3.81
CA LEU A 675 33.92 -4.37 -2.93
C LEU A 675 33.71 -3.11 -3.78
N VAL A 676 32.61 -2.42 -3.54
CA VAL A 676 32.29 -1.13 -4.17
C VAL A 676 31.97 -0.13 -3.08
N GLU A 677 32.74 0.95 -3.01
CA GLU A 677 32.44 2.07 -2.12
C GLU A 677 31.33 2.93 -2.73
N THR A 678 30.30 3.21 -1.92
CA THR A 678 29.14 4.02 -2.27
C THR A 678 28.92 5.11 -1.22
N SER A 679 27.93 5.99 -1.45
CA SER A 679 27.47 6.97 -0.46
C SER A 679 26.99 6.34 0.85
N LEU A 680 26.55 5.06 0.84
CA LEU A 680 26.08 4.30 1.99
C LEU A 680 27.20 3.46 2.66
N GLY A 681 28.44 3.59 2.18
CA GLY A 681 29.59 2.78 2.58
C GLY A 681 29.88 1.65 1.60
N THR A 682 30.63 0.65 2.06
CA THR A 682 31.09 -0.44 1.20
C THR A 682 29.98 -1.47 0.97
N LEU A 683 29.69 -1.78 -0.29
CA LEU A 683 28.79 -2.87 -0.69
C LEU A 683 29.59 -4.02 -1.29
N VAL A 684 29.09 -5.24 -1.08
CA VAL A 684 29.66 -6.46 -1.67
C VAL A 684 28.83 -6.81 -2.91
N LEU A 685 29.43 -6.63 -4.09
CA LEU A 685 28.81 -7.05 -5.35
C LEU A 685 29.29 -8.44 -5.73
N ARG A 686 28.35 -9.36 -5.90
CA ARG A 686 28.61 -10.74 -6.32
C ARG A 686 28.18 -10.94 -7.76
N ASP A 687 28.91 -11.80 -8.47
CA ASP A 687 28.49 -12.22 -9.79
C ASP A 687 27.24 -13.10 -9.66
N ARG A 688 26.27 -12.86 -10.54
CA ARG A 688 25.00 -13.57 -10.57
C ARG A 688 24.80 -14.23 -11.93
N LYS A 689 24.17 -15.39 -11.93
CA LYS A 689 23.76 -16.12 -13.14
C LYS A 689 22.26 -16.37 -13.06
N VAL A 690 21.57 -16.02 -14.12
CA VAL A 690 20.17 -16.38 -14.33
C VAL A 690 20.12 -17.60 -15.25
N ILE A 691 19.41 -18.64 -14.83
CA ILE A 691 19.17 -19.87 -15.60
C ILE A 691 17.68 -19.97 -15.87
N GLU A 692 17.32 -20.09 -17.15
CA GLU A 692 15.94 -20.38 -17.53
C GLU A 692 15.68 -21.88 -17.42
N VAL A 693 14.65 -22.26 -16.67
CA VAL A 693 14.19 -23.66 -16.61
C VAL A 693 13.32 -23.90 -17.84
N PRO A 694 13.72 -24.78 -18.78
CA PRO A 694 13.02 -25.00 -20.05
C PRO A 694 11.79 -25.89 -19.87
N ALA A 695 10.86 -25.49 -19.00
CA ALA A 695 9.61 -26.17 -18.74
C ALA A 695 8.42 -25.37 -19.29
N LEU A 696 7.38 -26.09 -19.72
CA LEU A 696 6.12 -25.46 -20.08
C LEU A 696 5.42 -24.90 -18.84
N THR A 697 4.92 -23.68 -18.97
CA THR A 697 4.11 -23.04 -17.95
C THR A 697 2.62 -23.29 -18.18
N ALA A 698 1.83 -23.28 -17.10
CA ALA A 698 0.40 -23.51 -17.16
C ALA A 698 -0.34 -22.73 -16.08
N GLY A 699 -1.50 -22.20 -16.45
CA GLY A 699 -2.33 -21.39 -15.56
C GLY A 699 -2.74 -20.07 -16.20
N LYS A 700 -3.72 -19.44 -15.59
CA LYS A 700 -4.15 -18.08 -15.91
C LYS A 700 -4.81 -17.51 -14.67
N TYR A 701 -4.46 -16.28 -14.34
CA TYR A 701 -5.20 -15.47 -13.40
C TYR A 701 -5.87 -14.31 -14.13
N SER A 702 -7.07 -13.94 -13.68
CA SER A 702 -7.80 -12.80 -14.21
C SER A 702 -8.60 -12.15 -13.12
N ASP A 703 -8.49 -10.83 -13.00
CA ASP A 703 -9.29 -10.02 -12.08
C ASP A 703 -9.46 -8.60 -12.67
N PHE A 704 -9.79 -7.62 -11.83
CA PHE A 704 -9.86 -6.22 -12.19
C PHE A 704 -8.85 -5.39 -11.37
N THR A 705 -8.23 -4.41 -12.00
CA THR A 705 -7.38 -3.44 -11.30
C THR A 705 -7.40 -2.08 -12.01
N TYR A 706 -6.68 -1.11 -11.46
CA TYR A 706 -6.42 0.19 -12.09
C TYR A 706 -5.07 0.15 -12.81
N GLY A 707 -5.04 0.67 -14.04
CA GLY A 707 -3.83 0.72 -14.85
C GLY A 707 -3.87 1.85 -15.86
N LYS A 708 -2.71 2.37 -16.23
CA LYS A 708 -2.57 3.50 -17.14
C LYS A 708 -1.28 3.37 -17.94
N ALA A 709 -1.38 3.52 -19.26
CA ALA A 709 -0.23 3.54 -20.15
C ALA A 709 0.27 4.99 -20.37
N PHE A 710 1.57 5.22 -20.41
CA PHE A 710 2.16 6.54 -20.57
C PHE A 710 3.17 6.48 -21.70
N GLU A 711 2.91 7.22 -22.78
CA GLU A 711 3.87 7.41 -23.86
C GLU A 711 4.93 8.41 -23.41
N VAL A 712 6.20 8.09 -23.64
CA VAL A 712 7.35 8.92 -23.25
C VAL A 712 8.14 9.35 -24.47
N ASP A 713 9.03 10.32 -24.29
CA ASP A 713 9.88 10.81 -25.38
C ASP A 713 10.75 9.66 -25.95
N TYR A 714 10.89 9.61 -27.27
CA TYR A 714 11.67 8.57 -27.95
C TYR A 714 13.15 8.58 -27.57
N ARG A 715 13.67 9.69 -27.04
CA ARG A 715 15.06 9.86 -26.57
C ARG A 715 15.29 9.29 -25.17
N GLU A 716 14.24 8.93 -24.43
CA GLU A 716 14.37 8.42 -23.06
C GLU A 716 15.21 7.14 -22.99
N ASP A 717 16.11 7.05 -22.01
CA ASP A 717 16.79 5.80 -21.68
C ASP A 717 15.86 4.93 -20.83
N LEU A 718 15.53 3.74 -21.32
CA LEU A 718 14.59 2.83 -20.66
C LEU A 718 15.12 2.32 -19.31
N ARG A 719 16.45 2.18 -19.14
CA ARG A 719 17.04 1.76 -17.86
C ARG A 719 16.93 2.86 -16.80
N LYS A 720 17.15 4.11 -17.20
CA LYS A 720 16.96 5.27 -16.32
C LYS A 720 15.49 5.48 -15.98
N LEU A 721 14.58 5.27 -16.94
CA LEU A 721 13.15 5.31 -16.69
C LEU A 721 12.72 4.23 -15.68
N ARG A 722 13.26 3.01 -15.81
CA ARG A 722 13.07 1.91 -14.84
C ARG A 722 13.53 2.31 -13.44
N LEU A 723 14.71 2.92 -13.32
CA LEU A 723 15.19 3.45 -12.04
C LEU A 723 14.24 4.50 -11.44
N GLY A 724 13.73 5.43 -12.25
CA GLY A 724 12.74 6.41 -11.80
C GLY A 724 11.46 5.76 -11.26
N LEU A 725 10.92 4.75 -11.96
CA LEU A 725 9.72 4.01 -11.56
C LEU A 725 9.93 3.17 -10.28
N ALA A 726 11.08 2.50 -10.16
CA ALA A 726 11.45 1.73 -8.98
C ALA A 726 11.61 2.65 -7.76
N PHE A 727 12.34 3.75 -7.94
CA PHE A 727 12.61 4.71 -6.88
C PHE A 727 11.34 5.46 -6.43
N LEU A 728 10.38 5.71 -7.33
CA LEU A 728 9.06 6.24 -6.97
C LEU A 728 8.34 5.31 -5.96
N ASN A 729 8.42 3.99 -6.13
CA ASN A 729 7.85 3.04 -5.16
C ASN A 729 8.58 3.09 -3.81
N VAL A 730 9.92 3.23 -3.82
CA VAL A 730 10.72 3.41 -2.60
C VAL A 730 10.33 4.70 -1.86
N PHE A 731 10.17 5.81 -2.59
CA PHE A 731 9.68 7.08 -2.04
C PHE A 731 8.30 6.92 -1.39
N LEU A 732 7.33 6.32 -2.11
CA LEU A 732 5.98 6.10 -1.59
C LEU A 732 6.00 5.19 -0.35
N ARG A 733 6.92 4.22 -0.29
CA ARG A 733 7.12 3.37 0.87
C ARG A 733 7.62 4.15 2.08
N GLU A 734 8.68 4.94 1.95
CA GLU A 734 9.28 5.62 3.10
C GLU A 734 8.49 6.86 3.54
N ARG A 735 8.01 7.66 2.58
CA ARG A 735 7.35 8.94 2.86
C ARG A 735 5.86 8.80 3.11
N TRP A 736 5.19 7.92 2.38
CA TRP A 736 3.73 7.74 2.44
C TRP A 736 3.32 6.43 3.13
N GLN A 737 4.28 5.60 3.58
CA GLN A 737 4.02 4.32 4.24
C GLN A 737 3.17 3.35 3.41
N LEU A 738 3.18 3.49 2.08
CA LEU A 738 2.49 2.57 1.18
C LEU A 738 3.28 1.27 1.03
N PRO A 739 2.64 0.12 0.72
CA PRO A 739 3.35 -1.10 0.37
C PRO A 739 4.38 -0.87 -0.75
N LEU A 740 5.53 -1.54 -0.68
CA LEU A 740 6.59 -1.39 -1.70
C LEU A 740 6.11 -1.78 -3.11
N TRP A 741 5.16 -2.71 -3.18
CA TRP A 741 4.55 -3.24 -4.39
C TRP A 741 3.23 -2.53 -4.74
N THR A 742 3.03 -1.30 -4.27
CA THR A 742 1.80 -0.52 -4.57
C THR A 742 1.57 -0.40 -6.08
N PHE A 743 2.61 -0.03 -6.82
CA PHE A 743 2.55 0.04 -8.28
C PHE A 743 3.54 -0.91 -8.92
N SER A 744 3.03 -1.73 -9.82
CA SER A 744 3.83 -2.49 -10.78
C SER A 744 3.90 -1.77 -12.12
N TYR A 745 4.96 -2.04 -12.87
CA TYR A 745 5.18 -1.38 -14.13
C TYR A 745 5.83 -2.29 -15.16
N SER A 746 5.63 -1.93 -16.43
CA SER A 746 6.32 -2.52 -17.57
C SER A 746 6.75 -1.41 -18.52
N ILE A 747 7.89 -1.59 -19.17
CA ILE A 747 8.44 -0.62 -20.12
C ILE A 747 8.54 -1.30 -21.47
N THR A 748 8.05 -0.64 -22.51
CA THR A 748 7.97 -1.18 -23.86
C THR A 748 8.54 -0.20 -24.87
N SER A 749 9.11 -0.74 -25.95
CA SER A 749 9.57 0.02 -27.10
C SER A 749 9.10 -0.69 -28.36
N VAL A 750 8.11 -0.14 -29.04
CA VAL A 750 7.51 -0.74 -30.25
C VAL A 750 7.41 0.31 -31.35
N GLY A 751 7.96 0.01 -32.52
CA GLY A 751 7.88 0.90 -33.69
C GLY A 751 8.49 2.30 -33.48
N GLY A 752 9.54 2.40 -32.66
CA GLY A 752 10.20 3.66 -32.32
C GLY A 752 9.52 4.49 -31.22
N ARG A 753 8.31 4.09 -30.77
CA ARG A 753 7.64 4.69 -29.62
C ARG A 753 8.06 3.98 -28.34
N LYS A 754 8.27 4.76 -27.28
CA LYS A 754 8.58 4.27 -25.94
C LYS A 754 7.39 4.57 -25.04
N ALA A 755 7.04 3.62 -24.19
CA ALA A 755 5.99 3.80 -23.21
C ALA A 755 6.27 2.97 -21.97
N PHE A 756 5.75 3.42 -20.84
CA PHE A 756 5.61 2.57 -19.66
C PHE A 756 4.13 2.40 -19.32
N ILE A 757 3.79 1.26 -18.73
CA ILE A 757 2.46 1.01 -18.20
C ILE A 757 2.61 0.87 -16.69
N LEU A 758 1.80 1.59 -15.93
CA LEU A 758 1.74 1.53 -14.48
C LEU A 758 0.40 0.92 -14.07
N TRP A 759 0.38 -0.03 -13.15
CA TRP A 759 -0.85 -0.60 -12.60
C TRP A 759 -0.71 -0.91 -11.12
N GLU A 760 -1.84 -1.08 -10.47
CA GLU A 760 -1.90 -1.47 -9.06
C GLU A 760 -1.95 -3.00 -8.94
N GLU A 761 -1.08 -3.58 -8.11
CA GLU A 761 -1.20 -5.01 -7.76
C GLU A 761 -2.43 -5.25 -6.89
N GLU A 762 -2.62 -4.40 -5.90
CA GLU A 762 -3.82 -4.38 -5.07
C GLU A 762 -4.77 -3.30 -5.57
N CYS A 763 -5.94 -3.71 -6.09
CA CYS A 763 -6.93 -2.80 -6.67
C CYS A 763 -7.47 -1.82 -5.62
N ALA A 764 -6.80 -0.69 -5.47
CA ALA A 764 -7.04 0.32 -4.46
C ALA A 764 -7.61 1.62 -5.04
N GLY A 765 -7.31 1.92 -6.31
CA GLY A 765 -7.63 3.16 -6.99
C GLY A 765 -6.72 4.33 -6.59
N TYR A 766 -5.49 4.06 -6.16
CA TYR A 766 -4.46 5.06 -5.87
C TYR A 766 -3.99 5.79 -7.13
N LEU A 767 -3.88 5.12 -8.27
CA LEU A 767 -3.42 5.70 -9.53
C LEU A 767 -4.29 6.90 -9.96
N GLU A 768 -5.59 6.83 -9.68
CA GLU A 768 -6.57 7.89 -9.97
C GLU A 768 -6.73 8.91 -8.82
N ARG A 769 -6.28 8.60 -7.60
CA ARG A 769 -6.56 9.41 -6.41
C ARG A 769 -5.36 10.04 -5.74
N LEU A 770 -4.16 9.53 -5.98
CA LEU A 770 -2.96 10.14 -5.45
C LEU A 770 -2.84 11.55 -6.00
N ASP A 771 -2.53 12.47 -5.10
CA ASP A 771 -2.14 13.82 -5.46
C ASP A 771 -0.72 13.78 -6.04
N TRP A 772 -0.64 13.53 -7.35
CA TRP A 772 0.62 13.44 -8.08
C TRP A 772 1.41 14.75 -8.06
N GLN A 773 0.75 15.90 -7.88
CA GLN A 773 1.43 17.19 -7.71
C GLN A 773 2.12 17.26 -6.35
N LYS A 774 1.45 16.82 -5.29
CA LYS A 774 2.07 16.70 -3.96
C LYS A 774 3.21 15.70 -3.96
N VAL A 775 3.05 14.54 -4.61
CA VAL A 775 4.14 13.56 -4.79
C VAL A 775 5.34 14.20 -5.50
N TYR A 776 5.11 14.98 -6.56
CA TYR A 776 6.16 15.69 -7.27
C TYR A 776 6.92 16.69 -6.36
N ALA A 777 6.20 17.48 -5.57
CA ALA A 777 6.79 18.47 -4.67
C ALA A 777 7.60 17.81 -3.54
N GLU A 778 7.05 16.77 -2.91
CA GLU A 778 7.71 16.09 -1.80
C GLU A 778 8.96 15.29 -2.22
N LEU A 779 9.09 14.92 -3.50
CA LEU A 779 10.29 14.25 -4.02
C LEU A 779 11.54 15.13 -3.91
N ASP A 780 11.43 16.46 -3.96
CA ASP A 780 12.58 17.36 -3.82
C ASP A 780 13.13 17.37 -2.39
N GLU A 781 12.23 17.40 -1.41
CA GLU A 781 12.53 17.42 0.02
C GLU A 781 12.93 16.05 0.57
N TYR A 782 12.66 14.99 -0.20
CA TYR A 782 12.93 13.61 0.22
C TYR A 782 14.43 13.32 0.34
N ASN A 783 14.83 12.81 1.49
CA ASN A 783 16.15 12.25 1.74
C ASN A 783 16.02 10.74 2.03
N PRO A 784 16.44 9.87 1.11
CA PRO A 784 16.32 8.42 1.29
C PRO A 784 17.02 7.93 2.55
N SER A 785 16.37 7.00 3.27
CA SER A 785 16.97 6.36 4.43
C SER A 785 18.01 5.31 4.04
N GLU A 786 18.72 4.74 5.02
CA GLU A 786 19.60 3.58 4.81
C GLU A 786 18.85 2.34 4.31
N LEU A 787 17.54 2.25 4.53
CA LEU A 787 16.71 1.16 4.02
C LEU A 787 16.32 1.36 2.56
N ALA A 788 16.43 2.57 2.01
CA ALA A 788 16.00 2.87 0.64
C ALA A 788 16.76 2.05 -0.42
N GLU A 789 18.05 1.75 -0.20
CA GLU A 789 18.82 0.85 -1.07
C GLU A 789 18.29 -0.57 -1.03
N ILE A 790 17.99 -1.09 0.17
CA ILE A 790 17.41 -2.42 0.35
C ILE A 790 16.04 -2.49 -0.33
N PHE A 791 15.21 -1.47 -0.16
CA PHE A 791 13.91 -1.39 -0.84
C PHE A 791 14.03 -1.26 -2.35
N LEU A 792 15.04 -0.54 -2.86
CA LEU A 792 15.30 -0.44 -4.29
C LEU A 792 15.71 -1.80 -4.88
N LEU A 793 16.64 -2.49 -4.21
CA LEU A 793 17.09 -3.83 -4.58
C LEU A 793 15.94 -4.84 -4.58
N GLU A 794 15.11 -4.82 -3.54
CA GLU A 794 13.94 -5.69 -3.42
C GLU A 794 12.89 -5.37 -4.47
N ARG A 795 12.69 -4.08 -4.79
CA ARG A 795 11.69 -3.64 -5.76
C ARG A 795 12.07 -3.98 -7.20
N ASP A 796 13.29 -3.67 -7.61
CA ASP A 796 13.76 -3.89 -8.98
C ASP A 796 15.29 -3.96 -9.01
N GLU A 797 15.80 -5.18 -9.19
CA GLU A 797 17.24 -5.46 -9.22
C GLU A 797 17.95 -4.75 -10.41
N GLU A 798 17.30 -4.65 -11.57
CA GLU A 798 17.87 -3.94 -12.73
C GLU A 798 17.99 -2.44 -12.44
N ALA A 799 16.99 -1.86 -11.77
CA ALA A 799 17.04 -0.48 -11.31
C ALA A 799 18.18 -0.26 -10.30
N HIS A 800 18.37 -1.19 -9.35
CA HIS A 800 19.47 -1.11 -8.39
C HIS A 800 20.85 -1.15 -9.08
N VAL A 801 21.03 -2.00 -10.10
CA VAL A 801 22.27 -2.02 -10.91
C VAL A 801 22.49 -0.70 -11.65
N GLU A 802 21.45 -0.11 -12.22
CA GLU A 802 21.55 1.20 -12.88
C GLU A 802 21.90 2.31 -11.87
N TRP A 803 21.33 2.28 -10.66
CA TRP A 803 21.67 3.22 -9.59
C TRP A 803 23.14 3.11 -9.17
N LEU A 804 23.66 1.89 -9.04
CA LEU A 804 25.09 1.65 -8.79
C LEU A 804 25.98 2.17 -9.93
N ALA A 805 25.54 2.02 -11.20
CA ALA A 805 26.26 2.55 -12.36
C ALA A 805 26.34 4.08 -12.35
N LEU A 806 25.39 4.75 -11.69
CA LEU A 806 25.39 6.19 -11.41
C LEU A 806 26.14 6.57 -10.12
N GLY A 807 26.93 5.66 -9.55
CA GLY A 807 27.74 5.89 -8.35
C GLY A 807 26.96 5.83 -7.05
N GLY A 808 25.73 5.30 -7.06
CA GLY A 808 24.89 5.26 -5.86
C GLY A 808 24.33 6.63 -5.47
N ASP A 809 24.09 7.51 -6.45
CA ASP A 809 23.60 8.86 -6.23
C ASP A 809 22.06 8.91 -6.21
N TRP A 810 21.51 9.20 -5.03
CA TRP A 810 20.08 9.42 -4.84
C TRP A 810 19.54 10.67 -5.53
N SER A 811 20.38 11.67 -5.81
CA SER A 811 19.96 12.88 -6.50
C SER A 811 19.51 12.56 -7.94
N ALA A 812 20.25 11.70 -8.63
CA ALA A 812 19.90 11.22 -9.97
C ALA A 812 18.59 10.41 -9.96
N ALA A 813 18.43 9.48 -9.00
CA ALA A 813 17.21 8.69 -8.86
C ALA A 813 15.97 9.57 -8.59
N LYS A 814 16.11 10.61 -7.75
CA LYS A 814 15.06 11.60 -7.49
C LYS A 814 14.61 12.32 -8.76
N GLN A 815 15.55 12.85 -9.54
CA GLN A 815 15.22 13.54 -10.80
C GLN A 815 14.51 12.62 -11.80
N LEU A 816 14.93 11.36 -11.88
CA LEU A 816 14.27 10.36 -12.74
C LEU A 816 12.84 10.03 -12.27
N ALA A 817 12.61 9.92 -10.96
CA ALA A 817 11.26 9.72 -10.42
C ALA A 817 10.37 10.95 -10.65
N LYS A 818 10.88 12.17 -10.48
CA LYS A 818 10.15 13.40 -10.80
C LYS A 818 9.71 13.43 -12.26
N LYS A 819 10.60 13.05 -13.18
CA LYS A 819 10.29 12.95 -14.60
C LYS A 819 9.19 11.92 -14.91
N VAL A 820 9.18 10.78 -14.20
CA VAL A 820 8.08 9.81 -14.28
C VAL A 820 6.76 10.47 -13.85
N VAL A 821 6.75 11.21 -12.75
CA VAL A 821 5.55 11.92 -12.26
C VAL A 821 5.12 13.03 -13.23
N GLU A 822 6.04 13.72 -13.90
CA GLU A 822 5.71 14.67 -14.97
C GLU A 822 4.95 14.00 -16.11
N TYR A 823 5.38 12.81 -16.58
CA TYR A 823 4.62 12.06 -17.59
C TYR A 823 3.22 11.65 -17.09
N ILE A 824 3.08 11.37 -15.80
CA ILE A 824 1.78 11.07 -15.19
C ILE A 824 0.88 12.31 -15.25
N LEU A 825 1.39 13.47 -14.84
CA LEU A 825 0.67 14.75 -14.81
C LEU A 825 0.34 15.29 -16.21
N LEU A 826 1.27 15.21 -17.17
CA LEU A 826 1.08 15.70 -18.56
C LEU A 826 -0.07 14.99 -19.30
N ARG A 827 -0.41 13.76 -18.88
CA ARG A 827 -1.49 12.98 -19.49
C ARG A 827 -2.87 13.37 -18.96
N ASP A 828 -2.97 14.04 -17.82
CA ASP A 828 -4.22 14.56 -17.28
C ASP A 828 -4.62 15.82 -18.06
N LYS A 829 -4.99 15.63 -19.32
CA LYS A 829 -5.46 16.69 -20.20
C LYS A 829 -6.87 17.09 -19.80
N LEU A 830 -7.11 18.38 -19.66
CA LEU A 830 -8.43 18.96 -19.48
C LEU A 830 -9.20 18.90 -20.79
N ARG A 831 -10.42 18.39 -20.73
CA ARG A 831 -11.37 18.41 -21.85
C ARG A 831 -12.07 19.77 -21.89
N LEU A 832 -11.80 20.53 -22.94
CA LEU A 832 -12.43 21.81 -23.26
C LEU A 832 -13.43 21.61 -24.39
N VAL A 833 -14.68 22.05 -24.22
CA VAL A 833 -15.66 22.09 -25.31
C VAL A 833 -15.88 23.54 -25.73
N LEU A 834 -15.60 23.86 -26.99
CA LEU A 834 -15.82 25.19 -27.57
C LEU A 834 -16.56 25.04 -28.89
N ARG A 835 -17.71 25.72 -29.04
CA ARG A 835 -18.60 25.62 -30.21
C ARG A 835 -18.95 24.19 -30.62
N GLY A 836 -19.14 23.31 -29.63
CA GLY A 836 -19.43 21.89 -29.85
C GLY A 836 -18.26 21.03 -30.33
N LYS A 837 -17.05 21.59 -30.43
CA LYS A 837 -15.80 20.85 -30.68
C LYS A 837 -15.07 20.61 -29.38
N GLU A 838 -14.55 19.40 -29.21
CA GLU A 838 -13.76 19.01 -28.04
C GLU A 838 -12.26 19.22 -28.31
N TRP A 839 -11.59 19.78 -27.34
CA TRP A 839 -10.16 20.05 -27.30
C TRP A 839 -9.57 19.48 -26.01
N TYR A 840 -8.33 19.03 -26.05
CA TYR A 840 -7.64 18.47 -24.90
C TYR A 840 -6.38 19.30 -24.64
N VAL A 841 -6.37 20.04 -23.54
CA VAL A 841 -5.25 20.91 -23.15
C VAL A 841 -4.56 20.35 -21.91
N PRO A 842 -3.24 20.55 -21.71
CA PRO A 842 -2.58 20.16 -20.47
C PRO A 842 -3.25 20.79 -19.24
N ALA A 843 -3.24 20.08 -18.10
CA ALA A 843 -3.61 20.71 -16.83
C ALA A 843 -2.64 21.86 -16.50
N PRO A 844 -3.14 23.05 -16.13
CA PRO A 844 -2.32 24.17 -15.71
C PRO A 844 -1.39 23.84 -14.55
N GLY A 845 -0.19 24.40 -14.62
CA GLY A 845 0.81 24.27 -13.58
C GLY A 845 2.12 24.91 -14.01
N ARG A 846 2.96 25.23 -13.02
CA ARG A 846 4.24 25.91 -13.22
C ARG A 846 5.22 25.15 -14.12
N HIS A 847 5.07 23.83 -14.19
CA HIS A 847 5.85 22.94 -15.05
C HIS A 847 5.74 23.28 -16.55
N LEU A 848 4.65 23.91 -16.99
CA LEU A 848 4.46 24.36 -18.38
C LEU A 848 5.29 25.61 -18.71
N ARG A 849 5.84 26.29 -17.70
CA ARG A 849 6.59 27.56 -17.84
C ARG A 849 5.83 28.59 -18.67
N ARG A 850 4.55 28.77 -18.34
CA ARG A 850 3.68 29.79 -18.91
C ARG A 850 3.25 30.75 -17.82
N VAL A 851 3.08 32.02 -18.16
CA VAL A 851 2.45 33.01 -17.28
C VAL A 851 1.50 33.87 -18.09
N ALA A 852 0.26 33.99 -17.66
CA ALA A 852 -0.71 34.88 -18.26
C ALA A 852 -0.73 36.23 -17.57
N VAL A 853 -0.79 37.29 -18.37
CA VAL A 853 -0.75 38.68 -17.90
C VAL A 853 -1.96 39.43 -18.43
N ASP A 854 -2.67 40.13 -17.54
CA ASP A 854 -3.75 41.03 -17.94
C ASP A 854 -3.72 42.35 -17.16
N VAL A 855 -4.31 43.39 -17.77
CA VAL A 855 -4.40 44.74 -17.23
C VAL A 855 -5.84 45.25 -17.33
N VAL A 856 -6.39 45.65 -16.19
CA VAL A 856 -7.73 46.24 -16.07
C VAL A 856 -7.60 47.66 -15.54
N ARG A 857 -8.09 48.65 -16.30
CA ARG A 857 -8.10 50.06 -15.90
C ARG A 857 -9.52 50.56 -15.66
N ILE A 858 -9.66 51.40 -14.64
CA ILE A 858 -10.89 52.11 -14.29
C ILE A 858 -10.64 53.62 -14.33
N PRO A 859 -11.21 54.36 -15.30
CA PRO A 859 -11.12 55.81 -15.36
C PRO A 859 -12.09 56.45 -14.35
N LEU A 860 -11.52 57.13 -13.35
CA LEU A 860 -12.28 57.80 -12.28
C LEU A 860 -12.73 59.21 -12.67
N SER A 861 -12.09 59.81 -13.67
CA SER A 861 -12.45 61.09 -14.28
C SER A 861 -12.61 60.95 -15.80
N ASP A 862 -13.38 61.86 -16.40
CA ASP A 862 -13.68 61.85 -17.85
C ASP A 862 -12.50 62.34 -18.70
N ASP A 863 -11.57 63.10 -18.11
CA ASP A 863 -10.30 63.56 -18.72
C ASP A 863 -9.18 62.51 -18.63
N GLU A 864 -9.45 61.33 -18.07
CA GLU A 864 -8.50 60.22 -17.87
C GLU A 864 -7.24 60.56 -17.02
N GLU A 865 -7.27 61.70 -16.31
CA GLU A 865 -6.18 62.13 -15.43
C GLU A 865 -6.13 61.32 -14.12
N PHE A 866 -7.27 60.75 -13.70
CA PHE A 866 -7.38 59.90 -12.52
C PHE A 866 -7.88 58.51 -12.90
N ALA A 867 -7.09 57.48 -12.58
CA ALA A 867 -7.46 56.09 -12.85
C ALA A 867 -6.93 55.14 -11.78
N VAL A 868 -7.57 53.99 -11.64
CA VAL A 868 -7.06 52.85 -10.88
C VAL A 868 -6.86 51.69 -11.84
N GLY A 869 -5.69 51.07 -11.79
CA GLY A 869 -5.30 49.95 -12.62
C GLY A 869 -4.98 48.71 -11.79
N TYR A 870 -5.24 47.54 -12.36
CA TYR A 870 -4.90 46.25 -11.79
C TYR A 870 -4.08 45.48 -12.81
N VAL A 871 -2.91 44.99 -12.42
CA VAL A 871 -2.10 44.10 -13.25
C VAL A 871 -2.11 42.73 -12.58
N ALA A 872 -2.58 41.72 -13.29
CA ALA A 872 -2.70 40.35 -12.79
C ALA A 872 -1.73 39.42 -13.53
N LEU A 873 -1.08 38.52 -12.77
CA LEU A 873 -0.23 37.44 -13.26
C LEU A 873 -0.81 36.11 -12.80
N PHE A 874 -0.87 35.12 -13.69
CA PHE A 874 -1.22 33.75 -13.33
C PHE A 874 -0.25 32.76 -13.97
N ASP A 875 0.43 31.96 -13.15
CA ASP A 875 1.50 31.02 -13.55
C ASP A 875 1.02 29.56 -13.68
N GLY A 876 -0.30 29.35 -13.69
CA GLY A 876 -0.93 28.03 -13.70
C GLY A 876 -1.34 27.51 -12.32
N GLU A 877 -0.80 28.07 -11.23
CA GLU A 877 -1.13 27.65 -9.85
C GLU A 877 -1.60 28.82 -8.98
N SER A 878 -0.93 29.97 -9.10
CA SER A 878 -1.11 31.11 -8.20
C SER A 878 -1.35 32.40 -8.98
N VAL A 879 -2.23 33.25 -8.44
CA VAL A 879 -2.50 34.57 -9.00
C VAL A 879 -1.84 35.64 -8.14
N VAL A 880 -1.16 36.58 -8.79
CA VAL A 880 -0.66 37.80 -8.16
C VAL A 880 -1.32 39.00 -8.84
N VAL A 881 -2.10 39.78 -8.09
CA VAL A 881 -2.71 41.03 -8.59
C VAL A 881 -2.10 42.20 -7.85
N GLY A 882 -1.56 43.16 -8.60
CA GLY A 882 -1.03 44.42 -8.08
C GLY A 882 -1.95 45.58 -8.44
N ARG A 883 -2.21 46.45 -7.47
CA ARG A 883 -3.03 47.65 -7.64
C ARG A 883 -2.16 48.88 -7.89
N TYR A 884 -2.58 49.71 -8.84
CA TYR A 884 -1.92 50.94 -9.26
C TYR A 884 -2.91 52.09 -9.30
N ARG A 885 -2.47 53.28 -8.90
CA ARG A 885 -3.23 54.51 -8.90
C ARG A 885 -2.51 55.54 -9.76
N LYS A 886 -3.23 56.11 -10.72
CA LYS A 886 -2.80 57.26 -11.50
C LYS A 886 -3.50 58.51 -10.97
N SER A 887 -2.70 59.54 -10.71
CA SER A 887 -3.16 60.90 -10.44
C SER A 887 -2.28 61.88 -11.21
N LEU A 888 -2.81 62.48 -12.27
CA LEU A 888 -2.07 63.34 -13.19
C LEU A 888 -0.86 62.57 -13.79
N PHE A 889 0.36 63.08 -13.56
CA PHE A 889 1.62 62.47 -14.00
C PHE A 889 2.22 61.48 -13.00
N LYS A 890 1.60 61.30 -11.81
CA LYS A 890 2.12 60.42 -10.76
C LYS A 890 1.39 59.09 -10.76
N VAL A 891 2.16 58.00 -10.71
CA VAL A 891 1.66 56.63 -10.55
C VAL A 891 2.18 56.07 -9.23
N GLU A 892 1.31 55.51 -8.41
CA GLU A 892 1.63 54.84 -7.14
C GLU A 892 1.07 53.42 -7.20
N GLY A 893 1.82 52.40 -6.80
CA GLY A 893 1.32 51.02 -6.83
C GLY A 893 2.24 49.99 -6.17
N GLU A 894 1.82 48.73 -6.22
CA GLU A 894 2.50 47.61 -5.57
C GLU A 894 3.64 47.03 -6.42
N GLU A 895 4.86 46.93 -5.87
CA GLU A 895 6.03 46.37 -6.59
C GLU A 895 5.99 44.84 -6.77
N LYS A 896 5.12 44.14 -6.05
CA LYS A 896 5.09 42.67 -5.97
C LYS A 896 4.92 41.99 -7.33
N VAL A 897 4.07 42.54 -8.20
CA VAL A 897 3.84 42.01 -9.55
C VAL A 897 5.11 42.07 -10.40
N GLN A 898 5.85 43.18 -10.31
CA GLN A 898 7.07 43.37 -11.08
C GLN A 898 8.18 42.41 -10.65
N GLN A 899 8.32 42.18 -9.34
CA GLN A 899 9.29 41.22 -8.79
C GLN A 899 8.99 39.80 -9.28
N VAL A 900 7.73 39.35 -9.13
CA VAL A 900 7.31 38.00 -9.55
C VAL A 900 7.47 37.80 -11.05
N LEU A 901 7.06 38.76 -11.88
CA LEU A 901 7.22 38.65 -13.33
C LEU A 901 8.70 38.52 -13.73
N THR A 902 9.59 39.29 -13.10
CA THR A 902 11.03 39.24 -13.38
C THR A 902 11.64 37.88 -13.01
N GLU A 903 11.24 37.30 -11.86
CA GLU A 903 11.69 35.97 -11.42
C GLU A 903 11.24 34.85 -12.37
N LEU A 904 9.99 34.90 -12.83
CA LEU A 904 9.45 33.93 -13.78
C LEU A 904 10.17 33.99 -15.12
N LEU A 905 10.43 35.20 -15.63
CA LEU A 905 11.16 35.41 -16.89
C LEU A 905 12.60 34.88 -16.80
N ASN A 906 13.30 35.14 -15.69
CA ASN A 906 14.64 34.58 -15.45
C ASN A 906 14.64 33.05 -15.38
N SER A 907 13.49 32.45 -15.06
CA SER A 907 13.29 30.99 -15.00
C SER A 907 12.84 30.38 -16.33
N GLY A 908 12.79 31.17 -17.40
CA GLY A 908 12.45 30.74 -18.76
C GLY A 908 10.95 30.59 -19.03
N TYR A 909 10.11 31.41 -18.40
CA TYR A 909 8.67 31.44 -18.67
C TYR A 909 8.34 32.24 -19.93
N GLU A 910 7.34 31.78 -20.67
CA GLU A 910 6.70 32.53 -21.78
C GLU A 910 5.43 33.23 -21.29
N VAL A 911 5.16 34.40 -21.88
CA VAL A 911 4.07 35.29 -21.46
C VAL A 911 2.88 35.19 -22.40
N TYR A 912 1.72 34.87 -21.86
CA TYR A 912 0.44 34.95 -22.55
C TYR A 912 -0.26 36.29 -22.28
N VAL A 913 -0.72 36.93 -23.34
CA VAL A 913 -1.58 38.11 -23.28
C VAL A 913 -2.75 37.94 -24.23
N TYR A 914 -3.88 38.56 -23.95
CA TYR A 914 -5.05 38.55 -24.84
C TYR A 914 -5.35 39.97 -25.29
N ASP A 915 -5.15 40.20 -26.58
CA ASP A 915 -5.15 41.53 -27.21
C ASP A 915 -3.96 42.36 -26.75
N LEU A 916 -2.80 42.09 -27.36
CA LEU A 916 -1.53 42.72 -26.98
C LEU A 916 -1.58 44.24 -27.08
N GLU A 917 -2.21 44.77 -28.13
CA GLU A 917 -2.34 46.22 -28.33
C GLU A 917 -3.20 46.87 -27.24
N ARG A 918 -4.31 46.24 -26.84
CA ARG A 918 -5.10 46.69 -25.67
C ARG A 918 -4.25 46.73 -24.41
N VAL A 919 -3.53 45.65 -24.08
CA VAL A 919 -2.72 45.58 -22.85
C VAL A 919 -1.65 46.68 -22.84
N ARG A 920 -0.99 46.92 -23.97
CA ARG A 920 -0.01 48.00 -24.11
C ARG A 920 -0.64 49.38 -23.94
N GLU A 921 -1.77 49.63 -24.57
CA GLU A 921 -2.49 50.89 -24.47
C GLU A 921 -2.92 51.17 -23.02
N GLU A 922 -3.43 50.16 -22.33
CA GLU A 922 -3.87 50.26 -20.93
C GLU A 922 -2.69 50.52 -19.98
N LEU A 923 -1.55 49.87 -20.17
CA LEU A 923 -0.32 50.17 -19.42
C LEU A 923 0.16 51.62 -19.66
N HIS A 924 0.14 52.08 -20.91
CA HIS A 924 0.50 53.46 -21.24
C HIS A 924 -0.47 54.48 -20.61
N LYS A 925 -1.78 54.25 -20.71
CA LYS A 925 -2.81 55.11 -20.12
C LYS A 925 -2.72 55.16 -18.60
N LEU A 926 -2.27 54.08 -17.95
CA LEU A 926 -1.99 54.03 -16.51
C LEU A 926 -0.66 54.70 -16.10
N GLY A 927 0.21 55.05 -17.06
CA GLY A 927 1.53 55.62 -16.79
C GLY A 927 2.58 54.58 -16.36
N LEU A 928 2.32 53.28 -16.58
CA LEU A 928 3.22 52.15 -16.27
C LEU A 928 4.22 51.93 -17.42
N THR A 929 5.02 52.96 -17.71
CA THR A 929 5.92 53.01 -18.88
C THR A 929 7.03 51.96 -18.82
N PHE A 930 7.51 51.59 -17.63
CA PHE A 930 8.50 50.52 -17.45
C PHE A 930 7.92 49.16 -17.84
N GLN A 931 6.72 48.81 -17.39
CA GLN A 931 6.05 47.55 -17.69
C GLN A 931 5.69 47.46 -19.18
N ALA A 932 5.27 48.57 -19.79
CA ALA A 932 5.05 48.64 -21.24
C ALA A 932 6.36 48.44 -22.04
N ALA A 933 7.49 48.97 -21.55
CA ALA A 933 8.80 48.77 -22.15
C ALA A 933 9.32 47.32 -21.98
N LEU A 934 9.12 46.72 -20.79
CA LEU A 934 9.45 45.32 -20.53
C LEU A 934 8.68 44.39 -21.49
N LEU A 935 7.36 44.58 -21.61
CA LEU A 935 6.53 43.82 -22.55
C LEU A 935 7.02 44.00 -23.99
N SER A 936 7.41 45.22 -24.37
CA SER A 936 7.98 45.51 -25.69
C SER A 936 9.31 44.79 -25.94
N GLY A 937 10.17 44.69 -24.93
CA GLY A 937 11.41 43.91 -25.00
C GLY A 937 11.15 42.40 -25.14
N LEU A 938 10.18 41.86 -24.40
CA LEU A 938 9.82 40.44 -24.47
C LEU A 938 9.22 40.06 -25.83
N ILE A 939 8.46 40.96 -26.46
CA ILE A 939 7.97 40.77 -27.84
C ILE A 939 9.15 40.61 -28.81
N GLN A 940 10.16 41.47 -28.70
CA GLN A 940 11.35 41.39 -29.57
C GLN A 940 12.14 40.10 -29.36
N MET A 941 12.11 39.54 -28.15
CA MET A 941 12.73 38.25 -27.80
C MET A 941 11.87 37.04 -28.19
N GLY A 942 10.65 37.24 -28.70
CA GLY A 942 9.74 36.14 -29.05
C GLY A 942 9.14 35.40 -27.85
N LEU A 943 9.17 36.01 -26.65
CA LEU A 943 8.70 35.40 -25.41
C LEU A 943 7.25 35.77 -25.05
N VAL A 944 6.56 36.53 -25.91
CA VAL A 944 5.17 36.94 -25.73
C VAL A 944 4.29 36.31 -26.81
N VAL A 945 3.23 35.63 -26.39
CA VAL A 945 2.22 35.07 -27.27
C VAL A 945 0.94 35.89 -27.11
N ASP A 946 0.52 36.54 -28.19
CA ASP A 946 -0.84 37.12 -28.26
C ASP A 946 -1.84 36.00 -28.58
N VAL A 947 -2.67 35.68 -27.59
CA VAL A 947 -3.61 34.57 -27.63
C VAL A 947 -4.81 34.88 -28.52
N LYS A 948 -5.20 36.16 -28.65
CA LYS A 948 -6.43 36.56 -29.35
C LYS A 948 -6.44 36.15 -30.83
N PRO A 949 -5.40 36.44 -31.65
CA PRO A 949 -5.36 36.02 -33.06
C PRO A 949 -5.39 34.50 -33.23
N LEU A 950 -4.78 33.76 -32.29
CA LEU A 950 -4.71 32.30 -32.34
C LEU A 950 -6.08 31.67 -32.09
N VAL A 951 -6.80 32.18 -31.10
CA VAL A 951 -8.16 31.75 -30.76
C VAL A 951 -9.14 32.15 -31.87
N GLU A 952 -9.02 33.36 -32.42
CA GLU A 952 -9.82 33.83 -33.56
C GLU A 952 -9.63 32.94 -34.80
N SER A 953 -8.38 32.59 -35.12
CA SER A 953 -8.06 31.65 -36.19
C SER A 953 -8.65 30.26 -35.93
N LEU A 954 -8.59 29.78 -34.68
CA LEU A 954 -9.09 28.45 -34.28
C LEU A 954 -10.62 28.36 -34.36
N LEU A 955 -11.32 29.44 -34.03
CA LEU A 955 -12.78 29.52 -33.99
C LEU A 955 -13.41 30.06 -35.28
N GLY A 956 -12.60 30.56 -36.23
CA GLY A 956 -13.07 31.12 -37.50
C GLY A 956 -13.90 32.39 -37.34
N VAL A 957 -13.54 33.25 -36.38
CA VAL A 957 -14.24 34.50 -36.05
C VAL A 957 -13.25 35.65 -35.87
N SER A 958 -13.74 36.89 -35.95
CA SER A 958 -12.93 38.10 -35.78
C SER A 958 -13.55 39.01 -34.73
N ASN A 959 -12.72 39.79 -34.03
CA ASN A 959 -13.10 40.73 -32.97
C ASN A 959 -13.78 40.04 -31.77
N LEU A 960 -13.16 38.99 -31.25
CA LEU A 960 -13.74 38.19 -30.17
C LEU A 960 -13.27 38.70 -28.79
N PRO A 961 -14.15 39.27 -27.94
CA PRO A 961 -13.78 39.69 -26.60
C PRO A 961 -13.57 38.47 -25.69
N LEU A 962 -12.61 38.57 -24.75
CA LEU A 962 -12.24 37.48 -23.83
C LEU A 962 -13.45 36.89 -23.09
N GLU A 963 -14.29 37.74 -22.53
CA GLU A 963 -15.52 37.36 -21.79
C GLU A 963 -16.46 36.50 -22.66
N GLY A 964 -16.59 36.86 -23.93
CA GLY A 964 -17.43 36.13 -24.88
C GLY A 964 -16.93 34.71 -25.13
N VAL A 965 -15.60 34.51 -25.16
CA VAL A 965 -15.00 33.18 -25.33
C VAL A 965 -15.15 32.34 -24.07
N LEU A 966 -14.89 32.94 -22.91
CA LEU A 966 -14.96 32.24 -21.63
C LEU A 966 -16.40 31.78 -21.33
N ALA A 967 -17.41 32.57 -21.71
CA ALA A 967 -18.82 32.20 -21.57
C ALA A 967 -19.23 30.98 -22.42
N GLU A 968 -18.47 30.64 -23.47
CA GLU A 968 -18.70 29.44 -24.29
C GLU A 968 -18.07 28.17 -23.66
N ILE A 969 -17.25 28.29 -22.62
CA ILE A 969 -16.61 27.16 -21.92
C ILE A 969 -17.59 26.55 -20.90
N GLY A 970 -17.59 25.21 -20.78
CA GLY A 970 -18.48 24.50 -19.86
C GLY A 970 -18.34 24.94 -18.39
N PRO A 971 -19.46 25.08 -17.64
CA PRO A 971 -19.47 25.66 -16.31
C PRO A 971 -18.71 24.84 -15.26
N GLU A 972 -18.67 23.51 -15.41
CA GLU A 972 -17.90 22.62 -14.53
C GLU A 972 -16.39 22.89 -14.62
N LEU A 973 -15.88 23.10 -15.83
CA LEU A 973 -14.47 23.39 -16.03
C LEU A 973 -14.15 24.81 -15.53
N LEU A 974 -14.98 25.80 -15.84
CA LEU A 974 -14.81 27.15 -15.31
C LEU A 974 -14.80 27.17 -13.77
N ALA A 975 -15.69 26.40 -13.13
CA ALA A 975 -15.71 26.28 -11.67
C ALA A 975 -14.40 25.72 -11.09
N SER A 976 -13.79 24.73 -11.76
CA SER A 976 -12.48 24.18 -11.34
C SER A 976 -11.33 25.20 -11.40
N PHE A 977 -11.49 26.30 -12.16
CA PHE A 977 -10.54 27.41 -12.26
C PHE A 977 -10.90 28.62 -11.39
N GLY A 978 -11.95 28.53 -10.57
CA GLY A 978 -12.46 29.69 -9.82
C GLY A 978 -13.11 30.74 -10.73
N LEU A 979 -13.66 30.32 -11.87
CA LEU A 979 -14.36 31.13 -12.88
C LEU A 979 -15.88 30.84 -12.89
N ALA A 980 -16.44 30.28 -11.81
CA ALA A 980 -17.86 29.90 -11.72
C ALA A 980 -18.83 31.09 -11.90
N GLU A 981 -18.45 32.26 -11.38
CA GLU A 981 -19.17 33.52 -11.54
C GLU A 981 -18.22 34.54 -12.18
N LEU A 982 -18.25 34.65 -13.50
CA LEU A 982 -17.44 35.63 -14.23
C LEU A 982 -17.94 37.05 -13.95
N GLU A 983 -17.08 37.90 -13.38
CA GLU A 983 -17.31 39.34 -13.35
C GLU A 983 -17.09 39.90 -14.77
N SER A 984 -17.77 41.00 -15.10
CA SER A 984 -17.69 41.60 -16.44
C SER A 984 -17.27 43.05 -16.41
N VAL A 985 -16.68 43.52 -17.51
CA VAL A 985 -16.39 44.93 -17.77
C VAL A 985 -17.67 45.78 -17.60
N GLN A 986 -18.83 45.27 -18.01
CA GLN A 986 -20.12 45.93 -17.81
C GLN A 986 -20.54 46.01 -16.34
N GLY A 987 -20.25 44.99 -15.54
CA GLY A 987 -20.51 44.97 -14.10
C GLY A 987 -19.68 46.02 -13.36
N VAL A 988 -18.39 46.11 -13.68
CA VAL A 988 -17.48 47.14 -13.18
C VAL A 988 -17.92 48.55 -13.62
N ALA A 989 -18.28 48.72 -14.89
CA ALA A 989 -18.74 50.01 -15.44
C ALA A 989 -20.06 50.47 -14.81
N SER A 990 -20.99 49.54 -14.54
CA SER A 990 -22.27 49.83 -13.90
C SER A 990 -22.09 50.33 -12.46
N GLU A 991 -21.20 49.69 -11.70
CA GLU A 991 -20.91 50.13 -10.33
C GLU A 991 -20.16 51.47 -10.33
N LEU A 992 -19.28 51.72 -11.31
CA LEU A 992 -18.65 53.03 -11.51
C LEU A 992 -19.68 54.14 -11.79
N GLN A 993 -20.66 53.91 -12.68
CA GLN A 993 -21.72 54.88 -12.95
C GLN A 993 -22.60 55.14 -11.71
N ARG A 994 -22.89 54.09 -10.94
CA ARG A 994 -23.62 54.19 -9.68
C ARG A 994 -22.88 55.04 -8.65
N LEU A 995 -21.55 54.91 -8.58
CA LEU A 995 -20.70 55.75 -7.75
C LEU A 995 -20.67 57.21 -8.21
N ARG A 996 -20.57 57.44 -9.53
CA ARG A 996 -20.58 58.78 -10.14
C ARG A 996 -21.88 59.53 -9.84
N SER A 997 -23.02 58.84 -9.87
CA SER A 997 -24.34 59.45 -9.58
C SER A 997 -24.57 59.76 -8.10
N ARG A 998 -23.96 59.02 -7.17
CA ARG A 998 -24.20 59.17 -5.72
C ARG A 998 -23.23 60.10 -5.01
N SER A 999 -21.97 60.19 -5.42
CA SER A 999 -20.94 60.97 -4.70
C SER A 999 -19.70 61.31 -5.57
N PRO A 1000 -19.78 62.29 -6.49
CA PRO A 1000 -18.68 62.66 -7.39
C PRO A 1000 -17.36 62.98 -6.65
N GLY A 1001 -17.44 63.70 -5.52
CA GLY A 1001 -16.26 64.10 -4.74
C GLY A 1001 -15.58 62.99 -3.93
N ARG A 1002 -16.22 61.82 -3.76
CA ARG A 1002 -15.63 60.66 -3.06
C ARG A 1002 -14.83 59.74 -3.97
N LEU A 1003 -15.14 59.73 -5.28
CA LEU A 1003 -14.40 58.97 -6.30
C LEU A 1003 -12.94 59.44 -6.41
N LEU A 1004 -12.71 60.75 -6.43
CA LEU A 1004 -11.35 61.33 -6.47
C LEU A 1004 -10.55 61.06 -5.17
N LYS A 1005 -11.25 60.87 -4.05
CA LYS A 1005 -10.64 60.58 -2.73
C LYS A 1005 -10.48 59.09 -2.42
N LEU A 1006 -11.03 58.19 -3.25
CA LEU A 1006 -11.00 56.73 -3.06
C LEU A 1006 -11.43 56.27 -1.65
N GLN A 1007 -12.39 56.94 -1.02
CA GLN A 1007 -12.77 56.70 0.37
C GLN A 1007 -14.23 56.24 0.53
N GLY A 1008 -14.41 55.18 1.31
CA GLY A 1008 -15.70 54.69 1.79
C GLY A 1008 -16.13 53.34 1.20
N ARG A 1009 -17.07 52.70 1.89
CA ARG A 1009 -17.58 51.34 1.63
C ARG A 1009 -18.08 51.09 0.20
N ALA A 1010 -18.51 52.14 -0.51
CA ALA A 1010 -18.99 52.02 -1.89
C ALA A 1010 -17.83 51.91 -2.91
N PHE A 1011 -16.67 52.52 -2.63
CA PHE A 1011 -15.49 52.36 -3.48
C PHE A 1011 -14.85 50.99 -3.31
N GLU A 1012 -14.88 50.43 -2.10
CA GLU A 1012 -14.40 49.06 -1.80
C GLU A 1012 -15.08 48.00 -2.68
N VAL A 1013 -16.39 48.14 -2.94
CA VAL A 1013 -17.13 47.22 -3.82
C VAL A 1013 -16.64 47.31 -5.28
N LEU A 1014 -16.37 48.52 -5.77
CA LEU A 1014 -15.80 48.70 -7.11
C LEU A 1014 -14.37 48.14 -7.19
N ASP A 1015 -13.56 48.36 -6.15
CA ASP A 1015 -12.19 47.87 -6.02
C ASP A 1015 -12.14 46.33 -6.08
N GLU A 1016 -13.02 45.67 -5.33
CA GLU A 1016 -13.14 44.22 -5.25
C GLU A 1016 -13.57 43.62 -6.59
N LYS A 1017 -14.60 44.17 -7.24
CA LYS A 1017 -15.05 43.73 -8.57
C LYS A 1017 -13.96 43.88 -9.62
N ALA A 1018 -13.22 44.98 -9.60
CA ALA A 1018 -12.15 45.24 -10.54
C ALA A 1018 -10.96 44.28 -10.38
N ARG A 1019 -10.58 44.01 -9.13
CA ARG A 1019 -9.53 43.05 -8.79
C ARG A 1019 -9.93 41.64 -9.22
N MET A 1020 -11.17 41.25 -8.95
CA MET A 1020 -11.73 39.96 -9.34
C MET A 1020 -11.73 39.80 -10.86
N LEU A 1021 -12.17 40.82 -11.60
CA LEU A 1021 -12.12 40.82 -13.06
C LEU A 1021 -10.69 40.61 -13.59
N ALA A 1022 -9.68 41.27 -13.01
CA ALA A 1022 -8.30 41.11 -13.44
C ALA A 1022 -7.75 39.70 -13.15
N GLU A 1023 -8.04 39.16 -11.95
CA GLU A 1023 -7.69 37.79 -11.58
C GLU A 1023 -8.33 36.77 -12.54
N GLN A 1024 -9.64 36.85 -12.73
CA GLN A 1024 -10.39 35.92 -13.58
C GLN A 1024 -9.93 36.00 -15.04
N SER A 1025 -9.68 37.21 -15.54
CA SER A 1025 -9.20 37.41 -16.91
C SER A 1025 -7.82 36.76 -17.09
N SER A 1026 -6.88 36.93 -16.17
CA SER A 1026 -5.55 36.28 -16.26
C SER A 1026 -5.64 34.74 -16.31
N LYS A 1027 -6.53 34.11 -15.51
CA LYS A 1027 -6.77 32.65 -15.57
C LYS A 1027 -7.38 32.23 -16.90
N GLY A 1028 -8.35 33.00 -17.41
CA GLY A 1028 -8.98 32.75 -18.70
C GLY A 1028 -7.99 32.82 -19.87
N ILE A 1029 -7.10 33.82 -19.87
CA ILE A 1029 -6.03 33.97 -20.87
C ILE A 1029 -5.10 32.76 -20.84
N TYR A 1030 -4.73 32.28 -19.65
CA TYR A 1030 -3.87 31.10 -19.51
C TYR A 1030 -4.48 29.86 -20.16
N LEU A 1031 -5.74 29.58 -19.85
CA LEU A 1031 -6.48 28.44 -20.39
C LEU A 1031 -6.59 28.50 -21.92
N LEU A 1032 -6.87 29.68 -22.47
CA LEU A 1032 -6.94 29.89 -23.91
C LEU A 1032 -5.57 29.84 -24.59
N GLY A 1033 -4.50 30.25 -23.91
CA GLY A 1033 -3.12 30.10 -24.38
C GLY A 1033 -2.74 28.62 -24.56
N LEU A 1034 -3.04 27.79 -23.56
CA LEU A 1034 -2.84 26.34 -23.65
C LEU A 1034 -3.66 25.69 -24.77
N LEU A 1035 -4.88 26.17 -25.01
CA LEU A 1035 -5.73 25.73 -26.11
C LEU A 1035 -5.08 26.05 -27.47
N ALA A 1036 -4.62 27.27 -27.66
CA ALA A 1036 -3.99 27.72 -28.89
C ALA A 1036 -2.74 26.90 -29.23
N GLU A 1037 -1.88 26.62 -28.24
CA GLU A 1037 -0.69 25.78 -28.43
C GLU A 1037 -1.06 24.33 -28.78
N SER A 1038 -2.01 23.75 -28.05
CA SER A 1038 -2.45 22.37 -28.26
C SER A 1038 -3.06 22.15 -29.65
N ALA A 1039 -3.68 23.20 -30.21
CA ALA A 1039 -4.28 23.17 -31.54
C ALA A 1039 -3.27 23.36 -32.69
N GLN A 1040 -2.10 23.95 -32.43
CA GLN A 1040 -1.02 24.13 -33.42
C GLN A 1040 -0.06 22.94 -33.49
N ALA A 1041 0.01 22.12 -32.44
CA ALA A 1041 0.81 20.90 -32.38
C ALA A 1041 0.63 19.89 -33.53
N PRO A 1042 -0.54 19.75 -34.21
CA PRO A 1042 -0.71 18.80 -35.31
C PRO A 1042 0.09 19.16 -36.58
N GLU A 1043 0.52 20.41 -36.79
CA GLU A 1043 1.16 20.82 -38.05
C GLU A 1043 2.69 20.72 -38.05
N GLN A 1044 3.34 20.70 -36.88
CA GLN A 1044 4.81 20.53 -36.81
C GLN A 1044 5.24 19.07 -37.05
N GLY A 1045 4.37 18.09 -36.80
CA GLY A 1045 4.61 16.68 -37.14
C GLY A 1045 4.49 16.36 -38.63
N ALA A 1046 3.81 17.19 -39.41
CA ALA A 1046 3.58 16.96 -40.84
C ALA A 1046 4.71 17.49 -41.74
N ARG A 1047 5.47 18.50 -41.30
CA ARG A 1047 6.60 19.05 -42.09
C ARG A 1047 7.92 18.28 -41.93
N ALA A 1048 8.09 17.50 -40.85
CA ALA A 1048 9.23 16.58 -40.70
C ALA A 1048 9.02 15.22 -41.38
N ALA A 1049 7.82 14.94 -41.91
CA ALA A 1049 7.50 13.71 -42.65
C ALA A 1049 7.72 13.84 -44.17
N CYS A 1050 8.20 14.99 -44.65
CA CYS A 1050 8.59 15.21 -46.04
C CYS A 1050 9.96 15.93 -46.13
N THR A 1051 10.99 15.33 -45.53
CA THR A 1051 12.39 15.33 -46.01
C THR A 1051 13.15 14.21 -45.33
#